data_AF-A0A7W1FAS2-F1
#
_entry.id   AF-A0A7W1FAS2-F1
#
_cell.length_a   1.000
_cell.length_b   1.000
_cell.length_c   1.000
_cell.angle_alpha   90.00
_cell.angle_beta   90.00
_cell.angle_gamma   90.00
#
_symmetry.space_group_name_H-M   'P 1'
#
loop_
_entity.id
_entity.type
_entity.pdbx_description
1 polymer ?
#
loop_
_entity_poly.entity_id
_entity_poly.type
_entity_poly.pdbx_seq_one_letter_code
_entity_poly.pdbx_strand_id
1 'polypeptide(L)'
;MQQFSLCLIFFFLTLTLQAQTVNRTVLQDLLDLPAPPATLAEQEIKEYPSAFYDKKNPPPDDAPIEDLLAYWATQNSLNTNLSYNIKPTETVARRILEACEANPEIINSYLKVLPPNAQLIDLVKKIYEDESLAKKNEAYWRNQLKEWLKFNSDVFSSALLKKAQQVKDDKEYITNQDELLALGKVDWEAAKPIVERLNNDKTQPVSSTLAKWVLYQRALETKDESEAEKYRDELKAIVEDRTASAGKRDLAMDALMQTDEWEGRDDWYLTLLDDETLFELKINGSVYTGLTTLIRRSSPDKWIPQMIKLVGNQNRHVHNAAVRNLAELLSENRKDVVEALLPWLTNPKWAEEVSGERRRLIQAVSEVDIPESVPSLIQVVMTEDENFRSIAAQALTKYKNPQAIPALNFALSKEKAEGYRTNIIAALIACGGISDDEQMAALEAYAAAISTPEGVQKIAVGENDELGIPLPVQLSVGRFLSEQIEPSDGLVARALERLKILRKTNPTTAIVLSDIMRKWQGRVIFLEMVRQIGNGAADAETIVNALAKRKLLREKLPLELSMMRGKSGLPRGISAVILEDKADMLSILEQADTTAQTALLAGARLIRASLPVSEVGALLKSSDKTLALAAERYLESEDGVEARTLVLAQHANEAKILGARDAFVPVDKKSFNALLLSELFESVNAFYFGEEKFSDIKKMEEKLRVEAIENPDLKSIFAILPEDAAGQEIVRVYKDKIVFTFYEDAARYWERTLTAKEYEAFYRFLIVNKIDSLSTVNNDCSECSSSEFVMFSRNGGRRVFYRTNYEKQSVIDDLKKIFESFKAGEGKLHYMLSDKIKGLEVLLADNKFVARAIWKNADDFRVLVEDKAKKEEISAELDEKEKVENAVEIDDEDYVKKQEIMTAQRQRRDEVKYAHYVWRKIENGKLGAIAAPPTDADYSPERIAATDFNIPKEYEGEEENYYPNANRARVGDFEIYSGYLEDQRGLWKMSAAQKPTLIKAGWYYRLTGSADGKWIVASKADETFVEPTSAVRINLQNGKEYKINLPPADKFYPITRIPSRNKILLYRAKNENSRFKNNLSPKTPEYYLLDAATGATQIVKGEFRPLEEKTFRPLKSTDNSNEFWAAIYNEKTKATEIGRYETITFSFKPILQIPEISLSSKEILVDEKAGKVYFVYQGHLLALSFPK
;
A
#
# COMPACT_ATOMS: atom_id res chain seq x y z
N MET A 1 -65.56 -33.50 -13.14
CA MET A 1 -64.31 -33.74 -13.90
C MET A 1 -63.87 -32.54 -14.72
N GLN A 2 -64.71 -31.93 -15.57
CA GLN A 2 -64.32 -30.75 -16.37
C GLN A 2 -63.85 -29.52 -15.54
N GLN A 3 -64.47 -29.21 -14.39
CA GLN A 3 -63.99 -28.13 -13.51
C GLN A 3 -62.63 -28.42 -12.86
N PHE A 4 -62.33 -29.69 -12.55
CA PHE A 4 -61.04 -30.09 -11.98
C PHE A 4 -59.92 -30.01 -13.02
N SER A 5 -60.20 -30.41 -14.27
CA SER A 5 -59.26 -30.23 -15.39
C SER A 5 -59.06 -28.76 -15.76
N LEU A 6 -60.09 -27.91 -15.69
CA LEU A 6 -59.94 -26.47 -15.91
C LEU A 6 -59.11 -25.81 -14.81
N CYS A 7 -59.32 -26.16 -13.54
CA CYS A 7 -58.51 -25.67 -12.42
C CYS A 7 -57.05 -26.17 -12.48
N LEU A 8 -56.80 -27.42 -12.90
CA LEU A 8 -55.44 -27.90 -13.13
C LEU A 8 -54.76 -27.13 -14.28
N ILE A 9 -55.45 -26.94 -15.40
CA ILE A 9 -54.92 -26.18 -16.54
C ILE A 9 -54.66 -24.72 -16.14
N PHE A 10 -55.56 -24.09 -15.38
CA PHE A 10 -55.36 -22.73 -14.87
C PHE A 10 -54.20 -22.66 -13.88
N PHE A 11 -54.06 -23.65 -13.00
CA PHE A 11 -52.96 -23.73 -12.02
C PHE A 11 -51.60 -23.94 -12.70
N PHE A 12 -51.53 -24.83 -13.70
CA PHE A 12 -50.35 -25.04 -14.54
C PHE A 12 -50.05 -23.80 -15.40
N LEU A 13 -51.06 -23.13 -15.98
CA LEU A 13 -50.85 -21.86 -16.69
C LEU A 13 -50.30 -20.78 -15.74
N THR A 14 -50.86 -20.62 -14.54
CA THR A 14 -50.38 -19.62 -13.57
C THR A 14 -48.97 -19.89 -13.09
N LEU A 15 -48.60 -21.16 -12.87
CA LEU A 15 -47.23 -21.56 -12.49
C LEU A 15 -46.23 -21.34 -13.64
N THR A 16 -46.62 -21.66 -14.88
CA THR A 16 -45.77 -21.40 -16.05
C THR A 16 -45.61 -19.90 -16.34
N LEU A 17 -46.65 -19.08 -16.17
CA LEU A 17 -46.55 -17.63 -16.27
C LEU A 17 -45.67 -17.05 -15.16
N GLN A 18 -45.83 -17.48 -13.90
CA GLN A 18 -44.96 -17.03 -12.80
C GLN A 18 -43.48 -17.39 -13.05
N ALA A 19 -43.18 -18.63 -13.45
CA ALA A 19 -41.82 -19.05 -13.77
C ALA A 19 -41.23 -18.28 -14.97
N GLN A 20 -42.03 -18.00 -16.01
CA GLN A 20 -41.60 -17.16 -17.14
C GLN A 20 -41.35 -15.71 -16.72
N THR A 21 -42.16 -15.13 -15.82
CA THR A 21 -41.93 -13.78 -15.31
C THR A 21 -40.68 -13.69 -14.44
N VAL A 22 -40.42 -14.68 -13.57
CA VAL A 22 -39.22 -14.74 -12.70
C VAL A 22 -37.95 -14.90 -13.54
N ASN A 23 -37.96 -15.78 -14.56
CA ASN A 23 -36.80 -15.93 -15.45
C ASN A 23 -36.51 -14.65 -16.25
N ARG A 24 -37.55 -13.93 -16.71
CA ARG A 24 -37.36 -12.64 -17.39
C ARG A 24 -36.77 -11.57 -16.49
N THR A 25 -37.15 -11.52 -15.21
CA THR A 25 -36.55 -10.56 -14.26
C THR A 25 -35.09 -10.89 -13.97
N VAL A 26 -34.73 -12.18 -13.81
CA VAL A 26 -33.35 -12.60 -13.56
C VAL A 26 -32.43 -12.33 -14.75
N LEU A 27 -32.91 -12.58 -15.99
CA LEU A 27 -32.12 -12.28 -17.19
C LEU A 27 -31.85 -10.79 -17.34
N GLN A 28 -32.84 -9.94 -17.04
CA GLN A 28 -32.62 -8.50 -17.03
C GLN A 28 -31.60 -8.11 -15.96
N ASP A 29 -31.72 -8.65 -14.75
CA ASP A 29 -30.76 -8.39 -13.66
C ASP A 29 -29.33 -8.78 -14.07
N LEU A 30 -29.15 -9.92 -14.74
CA LEU A 30 -27.85 -10.35 -15.27
C LEU A 30 -27.33 -9.45 -16.39
N LEU A 31 -28.20 -8.90 -17.25
CA LEU A 31 -27.82 -7.98 -18.33
C LEU A 31 -27.48 -6.58 -17.82
N ASP A 32 -28.01 -6.19 -16.67
CA ASP A 32 -27.74 -4.90 -16.02
C ASP A 32 -26.41 -4.90 -15.23
N LEU A 33 -25.76 -6.05 -15.07
CA LEU A 33 -24.47 -6.15 -14.37
C LEU A 33 -23.29 -5.54 -15.17
N PRO A 34 -22.28 -4.99 -14.49
CA PRO A 34 -20.99 -4.69 -15.11
C PRO A 34 -20.34 -5.96 -15.69
N ALA A 35 -19.84 -5.91 -16.92
CA ALA A 35 -19.03 -6.99 -17.49
C ALA A 35 -17.53 -6.63 -17.46
N PRO A 36 -16.64 -7.60 -17.20
CA PRO A 36 -15.20 -7.36 -17.13
C PRO A 36 -14.59 -7.02 -18.49
N PRO A 37 -13.53 -6.19 -18.54
CA PRO A 37 -12.74 -5.94 -19.75
C PRO A 37 -11.83 -7.12 -20.09
N ALA A 38 -11.27 -7.11 -21.30
CA ALA A 38 -10.08 -7.92 -21.58
C ALA A 38 -8.87 -7.31 -20.87
N THR A 39 -8.22 -8.07 -20.00
CA THR A 39 -6.91 -7.68 -19.47
C THR A 39 -5.81 -8.08 -20.43
N LEU A 40 -4.69 -7.32 -20.41
CA LEU A 40 -3.45 -7.81 -21.02
C LEU A 40 -3.18 -9.17 -20.38
N ALA A 41 -3.04 -10.21 -21.18
CA ALA A 41 -2.57 -11.48 -20.67
C ALA A 41 -1.23 -11.22 -19.97
N GLU A 42 -1.25 -11.19 -18.64
CA GLU A 42 -0.05 -11.47 -17.87
C GLU A 42 0.46 -12.79 -18.44
N GLN A 43 1.72 -12.78 -18.90
CA GLN A 43 2.41 -13.99 -19.31
C GLN A 43 2.09 -15.04 -18.25
N GLU A 44 1.48 -16.17 -18.65
CA GLU A 44 1.12 -17.24 -17.72
C GLU A 44 2.32 -17.51 -16.81
N ILE A 45 2.25 -17.02 -15.56
CA ILE A 45 3.28 -17.30 -14.58
C ILE A 45 3.10 -18.78 -14.30
N LYS A 46 4.05 -19.58 -14.78
CA LYS A 46 4.07 -21.02 -14.52
C LYS A 46 4.19 -21.20 -13.02
N GLU A 47 3.08 -21.55 -12.37
CA GLU A 47 3.05 -21.85 -10.94
C GLU A 47 3.72 -23.20 -10.69
N TYR A 48 4.72 -23.22 -9.79
CA TYR A 48 5.37 -24.45 -9.34
C TYR A 48 4.83 -24.83 -7.95
N PRO A 49 4.53 -26.11 -7.69
CA PRO A 49 4.19 -26.56 -6.35
C PRO A 49 5.39 -26.40 -5.40
N SER A 50 5.16 -26.24 -4.10
CA SER A 50 6.24 -26.09 -3.11
C SER A 50 7.30 -27.20 -3.16
N ALA A 51 6.87 -28.45 -3.48
CA ALA A 51 7.75 -29.60 -3.64
C ALA A 51 8.78 -29.46 -4.78
N PHE A 52 8.54 -28.60 -5.77
CA PHE A 52 9.50 -28.32 -6.84
C PHE A 52 10.80 -27.69 -6.30
N TYR A 53 10.71 -26.92 -5.21
CA TYR A 53 11.85 -26.20 -4.63
C TYR A 53 12.60 -27.01 -3.55
N ASP A 54 12.27 -28.30 -3.39
CA ASP A 54 12.93 -29.18 -2.43
C ASP A 54 14.39 -29.41 -2.81
N LYS A 55 15.31 -29.06 -1.89
CA LYS A 55 16.77 -29.21 -2.05
C LYS A 55 17.21 -30.65 -2.35
N LYS A 56 16.39 -31.66 -2.03
CA LYS A 56 16.66 -33.08 -2.32
C LYS A 56 16.48 -33.44 -3.79
N ASN A 57 15.66 -32.71 -4.52
CA ASN A 57 15.28 -33.03 -5.88
C ASN A 57 15.58 -31.85 -6.83
N PRO A 58 16.85 -31.41 -6.94
CA PRO A 58 17.18 -30.36 -7.89
C PRO A 58 16.85 -30.81 -9.32
N PRO A 59 16.41 -29.90 -10.20
CA PRO A 59 16.16 -30.25 -11.60
C PRO A 59 17.40 -30.86 -12.25
N PRO A 60 17.25 -31.86 -13.15
CA PRO A 60 18.38 -32.47 -13.85
C PRO A 60 19.07 -31.47 -14.78
N ASP A 61 20.33 -31.75 -15.13
CA ASP A 61 21.17 -30.89 -15.97
C ASP A 61 20.55 -30.50 -17.32
N ASP A 62 19.65 -31.33 -17.86
CA ASP A 62 18.96 -31.18 -19.14
C ASP A 62 17.55 -30.59 -19.02
N ALA A 63 17.12 -30.17 -17.82
CA ALA A 63 15.83 -29.52 -17.60
C ALA A 63 15.67 -28.25 -18.47
N PRO A 64 14.42 -27.82 -18.79
CA PRO A 64 14.15 -26.54 -19.43
C PRO A 64 14.84 -25.39 -18.69
N ILE A 65 15.32 -24.38 -19.42
CA ILE A 65 16.07 -23.27 -18.80
C ILE A 65 15.20 -22.48 -17.84
N GLU A 66 13.89 -22.38 -18.11
CA GLU A 66 12.90 -21.70 -17.28
C GLU A 66 12.76 -22.37 -15.91
N ASP A 67 12.82 -23.70 -15.86
CA ASP A 67 12.75 -24.48 -14.62
C ASP A 67 14.04 -24.30 -13.81
N LEU A 68 15.21 -24.29 -14.47
CA LEU A 68 16.49 -24.02 -13.84
C LEU A 68 16.54 -22.60 -13.25
N LEU A 69 16.13 -21.59 -14.01
CA LEU A 69 16.09 -20.20 -13.56
C LEU A 69 15.14 -20.04 -12.36
N ALA A 70 13.92 -20.58 -12.45
CA ALA A 70 12.96 -20.51 -11.35
C ALA A 70 13.48 -21.18 -10.07
N TYR A 71 13.99 -22.42 -10.17
CA TYR A 71 14.50 -23.16 -9.02
C TYR A 71 15.69 -22.45 -8.37
N TRP A 72 16.72 -22.09 -9.14
CA TRP A 72 17.96 -21.54 -8.60
C TRP A 72 17.82 -20.08 -8.12
N ALA A 73 16.88 -19.31 -8.66
CA ALA A 73 16.52 -18.01 -8.11
C ALA A 73 15.93 -18.13 -6.69
N THR A 74 15.05 -19.12 -6.48
CA THR A 74 14.53 -19.41 -5.14
C THR A 74 15.64 -19.89 -4.21
N GLN A 75 16.50 -20.81 -4.65
CA GLN A 75 17.65 -21.24 -3.82
C GLN A 75 18.59 -20.06 -3.48
N ASN A 76 18.79 -19.10 -4.39
CA ASN A 76 19.55 -17.87 -4.13
C ASN A 76 18.89 -17.00 -3.05
N SER A 77 17.57 -16.84 -3.08
CA SER A 77 16.86 -16.08 -2.03
C SER A 77 16.96 -16.75 -0.65
N LEU A 78 16.96 -18.09 -0.62
CA LEU A 78 17.06 -18.89 0.61
C LEU A 78 18.51 -19.09 1.08
N ASN A 79 19.49 -18.69 0.27
CA ASN A 79 20.90 -18.89 0.56
C ASN A 79 21.36 -17.96 1.69
N THR A 80 21.80 -18.59 2.78
CA THR A 80 22.43 -17.90 3.92
C THR A 80 23.75 -18.59 4.28
N ASN A 81 24.72 -17.82 4.79
CA ASN A 81 26.04 -18.34 5.18
C ASN A 81 25.98 -19.37 6.33
N LEU A 82 24.86 -19.46 7.04
CA LEU A 82 24.69 -20.33 8.19
C LEU A 82 23.79 -21.54 7.91
N SER A 83 23.41 -21.80 6.66
CA SER A 83 22.53 -22.93 6.30
C SER A 83 23.14 -23.85 5.24
N TYR A 84 22.63 -25.08 5.14
CA TYR A 84 23.02 -26.04 4.11
C TYR A 84 22.52 -25.54 2.76
N ASN A 85 23.48 -25.18 1.89
CA ASN A 85 23.21 -24.68 0.55
C ASN A 85 23.66 -25.72 -0.47
N ILE A 86 22.73 -26.09 -1.36
CA ILE A 86 23.07 -26.87 -2.55
C ILE A 86 23.70 -25.95 -3.60
N LYS A 87 24.60 -26.50 -4.43
CA LYS A 87 25.22 -25.79 -5.55
C LYS A 87 24.80 -26.42 -6.87
N PRO A 88 24.63 -25.63 -7.95
CA PRO A 88 24.37 -26.17 -9.27
C PRO A 88 25.57 -27.00 -9.74
N THR A 89 25.30 -28.00 -10.59
CA THR A 89 26.35 -28.70 -11.34
C THR A 89 27.06 -27.70 -12.26
N GLU A 90 28.26 -28.04 -12.72
CA GLU A 90 29.01 -27.19 -13.67
C GLU A 90 28.20 -26.93 -14.95
N THR A 91 27.47 -27.94 -15.44
CA THR A 91 26.55 -27.82 -16.59
C THR A 91 25.46 -26.78 -16.33
N VAL A 92 24.77 -26.88 -15.20
CA VAL A 92 23.65 -25.98 -14.85
C VAL A 92 24.17 -24.56 -14.59
N ALA A 93 25.27 -24.41 -13.86
CA ALA A 93 25.89 -23.11 -13.60
C ALA A 93 26.23 -22.38 -14.91
N ARG A 94 26.82 -23.09 -15.89
CA ARG A 94 27.11 -22.53 -17.22
C ARG A 94 25.84 -22.09 -17.94
N ARG A 95 24.78 -22.91 -17.93
CA ARG A 95 23.50 -22.57 -18.60
C ARG A 95 22.82 -21.35 -17.97
N ILE A 96 22.85 -21.21 -16.65
CA ILE A 96 22.33 -20.02 -15.95
C ILE A 96 23.18 -18.79 -16.32
N LEU A 97 24.51 -18.93 -16.38
CA LEU A 97 25.39 -17.85 -16.75
C LEU A 97 25.13 -17.36 -18.18
N GLU A 98 24.95 -18.28 -19.14
CA GLU A 98 24.55 -17.97 -20.53
C GLU A 98 23.20 -17.22 -20.58
N ALA A 99 22.24 -17.57 -19.71
CA ALA A 99 20.98 -16.85 -19.60
C ALA A 99 21.15 -15.43 -19.02
N CYS A 100 22.03 -15.25 -18.02
CA CYS A 100 22.38 -13.93 -17.49
C CYS A 100 23.14 -13.07 -18.52
N GLU A 101 23.97 -13.68 -19.38
CA GLU A 101 24.61 -12.96 -20.49
C GLU A 101 23.60 -12.48 -21.53
N ALA A 102 22.60 -13.30 -21.84
CA ALA A 102 21.51 -12.95 -22.75
C ALA A 102 20.55 -11.91 -22.16
N ASN A 103 20.38 -11.90 -20.83
CA ASN A 103 19.54 -10.95 -20.10
C ASN A 103 20.22 -10.46 -18.80
N PRO A 104 21.05 -9.41 -18.85
CA PRO A 104 21.84 -8.95 -17.71
C PRO A 104 21.04 -8.57 -16.45
N GLU A 105 19.77 -8.21 -16.58
CA GLU A 105 18.94 -7.71 -15.46
C GLU A 105 18.68 -8.77 -14.39
N ILE A 106 18.72 -10.06 -14.74
CA ILE A 106 18.40 -11.17 -13.84
C ILE A 106 19.58 -11.61 -12.96
N ILE A 107 20.79 -11.09 -13.19
CA ILE A 107 22.02 -11.61 -12.56
C ILE A 107 21.97 -11.64 -11.02
N ASN A 108 21.37 -10.61 -10.40
CA ASN A 108 21.23 -10.50 -8.94
C ASN A 108 20.45 -11.66 -8.32
N SER A 109 19.60 -12.34 -9.11
CA SER A 109 18.85 -13.53 -8.68
C SER A 109 19.70 -14.79 -8.57
N TYR A 110 20.99 -14.78 -8.93
CA TYR A 110 21.83 -16.00 -8.98
C TYR A 110 23.21 -15.87 -8.33
N LEU A 111 23.61 -14.67 -7.89
CA LEU A 111 24.96 -14.38 -7.41
C LEU A 111 25.44 -15.22 -6.21
N LYS A 112 24.53 -15.71 -5.35
CA LYS A 112 24.88 -16.52 -4.17
C LYS A 112 24.98 -18.01 -4.47
N VAL A 113 24.36 -18.48 -5.56
CA VAL A 113 24.34 -19.90 -5.94
C VAL A 113 25.39 -20.24 -7.00
N LEU A 114 25.74 -19.28 -7.85
CA LEU A 114 26.77 -19.48 -8.86
C LEU A 114 28.18 -19.47 -8.21
N PRO A 115 29.10 -20.32 -8.68
CA PRO A 115 30.46 -20.33 -8.17
C PRO A 115 31.18 -19.02 -8.57
N PRO A 116 31.88 -18.35 -7.62
CA PRO A 116 32.62 -17.12 -7.90
C PRO A 116 33.94 -17.43 -8.64
N ASN A 117 33.83 -17.84 -9.90
CA ASN A 117 34.96 -18.10 -10.78
C ASN A 117 35.26 -16.87 -11.67
N ALA A 118 36.37 -16.91 -12.41
CA ALA A 118 36.78 -15.80 -13.28
C ALA A 118 35.68 -15.38 -14.28
N GLN A 119 34.95 -16.35 -14.84
CA GLN A 119 33.90 -16.08 -15.84
C GLN A 119 32.74 -15.26 -15.25
N LEU A 120 32.28 -15.62 -14.04
CA LEU A 120 31.23 -14.86 -13.36
C LEU A 120 31.72 -13.48 -12.92
N ILE A 121 32.96 -13.38 -12.41
CA ILE A 121 33.56 -12.10 -12.00
C ILE A 121 33.61 -11.14 -13.20
N ASP A 122 34.11 -11.61 -14.34
CA ASP A 122 34.20 -10.80 -15.57
C ASP A 122 32.82 -10.34 -16.05
N LEU A 123 31.81 -11.22 -16.01
CA LEU A 123 30.44 -10.87 -16.38
C LEU A 123 29.85 -9.81 -15.44
N VAL A 124 29.92 -10.02 -14.13
CA VAL A 124 29.37 -9.08 -13.13
C VAL A 124 30.07 -7.72 -13.23
N LYS A 125 31.39 -7.71 -13.43
CA LYS A 125 32.16 -6.48 -13.64
C LYS A 125 31.69 -5.74 -14.89
N LYS A 126 31.56 -6.45 -16.02
CA LYS A 126 31.06 -5.88 -17.27
C LYS A 126 29.66 -5.28 -17.11
N ILE A 127 28.75 -5.97 -16.41
CA ILE A 127 27.39 -5.48 -16.14
C ILE A 127 27.40 -4.25 -15.23
N TYR A 128 28.23 -4.26 -14.18
CA TYR A 128 28.37 -3.14 -13.25
C TYR A 128 28.93 -1.86 -13.90
N GLU A 129 29.81 -2.02 -14.90
CA GLU A 129 30.43 -0.91 -15.65
C GLU A 129 29.53 -0.36 -16.78
N ASP A 130 28.40 -1.03 -17.11
CA ASP A 130 27.49 -0.60 -18.17
C ASP A 130 26.58 0.56 -17.72
N GLU A 131 26.92 1.77 -18.16
CA GLU A 131 26.17 3.00 -17.86
C GLU A 131 24.74 3.04 -18.44
N SER A 132 24.43 2.23 -19.47
CA SER A 132 23.07 2.14 -19.99
C SER A 132 22.15 1.36 -19.06
N LEU A 133 22.65 0.27 -18.48
CA LEU A 133 21.94 -0.52 -17.46
C LEU A 133 21.82 0.24 -16.15
N ALA A 134 22.83 1.03 -15.78
CA ALA A 134 22.78 1.87 -14.58
C ALA A 134 21.74 2.99 -14.64
N LYS A 135 21.41 3.51 -15.84
CA LYS A 135 20.33 4.49 -16.03
C LYS A 135 18.95 3.86 -16.05
N LYS A 136 18.87 2.61 -16.51
CA LYS A 136 17.61 1.86 -16.63
C LYS A 136 17.14 1.30 -15.28
N ASN A 137 18.08 0.94 -14.39
CA ASN A 137 17.80 0.29 -13.12
C ASN A 137 18.05 1.21 -11.92
N GLU A 138 17.42 0.90 -10.79
CA GLU A 138 17.56 1.65 -9.55
C GLU A 138 18.97 1.50 -8.93
N ALA A 139 19.36 2.50 -8.12
CA ALA A 139 20.65 2.50 -7.41
C ALA A 139 20.85 1.25 -6.54
N TYR A 140 19.77 0.71 -5.95
CA TYR A 140 19.82 -0.50 -5.14
C TYR A 140 20.30 -1.73 -5.93
N TRP A 141 19.81 -1.91 -7.17
CA TRP A 141 20.20 -3.03 -8.04
C TRP A 141 21.70 -3.01 -8.36
N ARG A 142 22.26 -1.83 -8.66
CA ARG A 142 23.71 -1.67 -8.95
C ARG A 142 24.58 -1.87 -7.69
N ASN A 143 24.08 -1.48 -6.52
CA ASN A 143 24.78 -1.68 -5.25
C ASN A 143 24.95 -3.16 -4.90
N GLN A 144 24.01 -4.03 -5.25
CA GLN A 144 24.16 -5.48 -5.04
C GLN A 144 25.33 -6.06 -5.84
N LEU A 145 25.51 -5.62 -7.10
CA LEU A 145 26.65 -6.01 -7.93
C LEU A 145 27.97 -5.52 -7.33
N LYS A 146 27.99 -4.26 -6.86
CA LYS A 146 29.16 -3.65 -6.22
C LYS A 146 29.59 -4.44 -4.99
N GLU A 147 28.66 -4.75 -4.09
CA GLU A 147 28.95 -5.53 -2.89
C GLU A 147 29.44 -6.93 -3.26
N TRP A 148 28.81 -7.61 -4.22
CA TRP A 148 29.27 -8.92 -4.64
C TRP A 148 30.70 -8.89 -5.21
N LEU A 149 31.03 -7.90 -6.05
CA LEU A 149 32.38 -7.70 -6.58
C LEU A 149 33.38 -7.37 -5.47
N LYS A 150 32.98 -6.59 -4.47
CA LYS A 150 33.83 -6.25 -3.30
C LYS A 150 34.30 -7.51 -2.58
N PHE A 151 33.44 -8.50 -2.39
CA PHE A 151 33.79 -9.72 -1.65
C PHE A 151 34.34 -10.88 -2.51
N ASN A 152 34.32 -10.76 -3.85
CA ASN A 152 34.70 -11.85 -4.75
C ASN A 152 35.74 -11.49 -5.82
N SER A 153 36.19 -10.24 -5.90
CA SER A 153 37.18 -9.78 -6.89
C SER A 153 38.17 -8.77 -6.32
N ASP A 154 39.26 -8.52 -7.04
CA ASP A 154 40.30 -7.53 -6.70
C ASP A 154 39.89 -6.07 -7.01
N VAL A 155 38.77 -5.86 -7.70
CA VAL A 155 38.28 -4.55 -8.17
C VAL A 155 38.18 -3.51 -7.05
N PHE A 156 37.78 -3.95 -5.84
CA PHE A 156 37.62 -3.09 -4.67
C PHE A 156 38.61 -3.44 -3.54
N SER A 157 39.77 -4.02 -3.88
CA SER A 157 40.81 -4.39 -2.90
C SER A 157 41.22 -3.21 -2.01
N SER A 158 41.35 -1.99 -2.55
CA SER A 158 41.68 -0.80 -1.76
C SER A 158 40.65 -0.47 -0.66
N ALA A 159 39.35 -0.68 -0.95
CA ALA A 159 38.28 -0.45 0.02
C ALA A 159 38.28 -1.52 1.12
N LEU A 160 38.48 -2.79 0.73
CA LEU A 160 38.69 -3.90 1.66
C LEU A 160 39.91 -3.64 2.55
N LEU A 161 41.04 -3.23 1.98
CA LEU A 161 42.27 -2.92 2.70
C LEU A 161 42.05 -1.87 3.79
N LYS A 162 41.35 -0.78 3.46
CA LYS A 162 41.03 0.30 4.41
C LYS A 162 40.27 -0.22 5.64
N LYS A 163 39.28 -1.08 5.43
CA LYS A 163 38.49 -1.71 6.52
C LYS A 163 39.27 -2.79 7.27
N ALA A 164 39.99 -3.65 6.55
CA ALA A 164 40.81 -4.72 7.12
C ALA A 164 41.92 -4.18 8.05
N GLN A 165 42.44 -2.98 7.78
CA GLN A 165 43.41 -2.32 8.66
C GLN A 165 42.84 -1.94 10.03
N GLN A 166 41.52 -1.77 10.13
CA GLN A 166 40.81 -1.36 11.34
C GLN A 166 40.36 -2.55 12.21
N VAL A 167 40.62 -3.78 11.77
CA VAL A 167 40.30 -5.00 12.53
C VAL A 167 40.97 -4.96 13.90
N LYS A 168 40.14 -5.13 14.93
CA LYS A 168 40.52 -5.20 16.35
C LYS A 168 39.43 -5.91 17.13
N ASP A 169 39.74 -6.32 18.36
CA ASP A 169 38.73 -6.87 19.26
C ASP A 169 37.77 -5.73 19.67
N ASP A 170 36.48 -6.04 19.63
CA ASP A 170 35.42 -5.22 20.22
C ASP A 170 34.69 -6.06 21.28
N LYS A 171 35.05 -5.81 22.55
CA LYS A 171 34.63 -6.61 23.71
C LYS A 171 35.00 -8.09 23.53
N GLU A 172 34.00 -8.96 23.35
CA GLU A 172 34.16 -10.39 23.15
C GLU A 172 34.01 -10.80 21.67
N TYR A 173 33.98 -9.85 20.73
CA TYR A 173 33.90 -10.12 19.28
C TYR A 173 34.90 -9.27 18.48
N ILE A 174 34.72 -9.15 17.16
CA ILE A 174 35.67 -8.52 16.23
C ILE A 174 34.99 -7.58 15.23
N THR A 175 35.67 -6.48 14.86
CA THR A 175 35.25 -5.58 13.79
C THR A 175 35.79 -6.04 12.43
N ASN A 176 35.06 -5.73 11.34
CA ASN A 176 35.49 -5.92 9.94
C ASN A 176 35.96 -7.36 9.59
N GLN A 177 35.29 -8.37 10.14
CA GLN A 177 35.62 -9.79 9.93
C GLN A 177 35.58 -10.18 8.45
N ASP A 178 34.44 -9.90 7.79
CA ASP A 178 34.18 -10.31 6.42
C ASP A 178 35.11 -9.59 5.44
N GLU A 179 35.47 -8.33 5.72
CA GLU A 179 36.42 -7.57 4.91
C GLU A 179 37.83 -8.16 4.94
N LEU A 180 38.31 -8.61 6.11
CA LEU A 180 39.63 -9.24 6.21
C LEU A 180 39.66 -10.63 5.56
N LEU A 181 38.60 -11.44 5.76
CA LEU A 181 38.47 -12.74 5.09
C LEU A 181 38.44 -12.57 3.57
N ALA A 182 37.68 -11.61 3.06
CA ALA A 182 37.61 -11.33 1.64
C ALA A 182 38.92 -10.79 1.08
N LEU A 183 39.59 -9.86 1.77
CA LEU A 183 40.91 -9.36 1.35
C LEU A 183 41.93 -10.50 1.29
N GLY A 184 41.94 -11.39 2.28
CA GLY A 184 42.82 -12.56 2.29
C GLY A 184 42.63 -13.47 1.07
N LYS A 185 41.39 -13.60 0.59
CA LYS A 185 41.00 -14.38 -0.59
C LYS A 185 41.33 -13.66 -1.91
N VAL A 186 41.04 -12.37 -2.04
CA VAL A 186 41.11 -11.65 -3.33
C VAL A 186 42.42 -10.91 -3.57
N ASP A 187 43.14 -10.51 -2.51
CA ASP A 187 44.42 -9.79 -2.57
C ASP A 187 45.31 -10.12 -1.36
N TRP A 188 45.94 -11.29 -1.43
CA TRP A 188 46.78 -11.81 -0.35
C TRP A 188 47.96 -10.89 0.00
N GLU A 189 48.58 -10.23 -0.99
CA GLU A 189 49.74 -9.38 -0.74
C GLU A 189 49.36 -8.15 0.11
N ALA A 190 48.16 -7.60 -0.09
CA ALA A 190 47.61 -6.54 0.75
C ALA A 190 47.19 -7.04 2.14
N ALA A 191 46.61 -8.24 2.23
CA ALA A 191 46.15 -8.83 3.50
C ALA A 191 47.32 -9.25 4.42
N LYS A 192 48.38 -9.82 3.85
CA LYS A 192 49.45 -10.51 4.58
C LYS A 192 50.07 -9.69 5.72
N PRO A 193 50.45 -8.40 5.56
CA PRO A 193 51.01 -7.62 6.65
C PRO A 193 50.03 -7.42 7.83
N ILE A 194 48.73 -7.34 7.55
CA ILE A 194 47.68 -7.19 8.57
C ILE A 194 47.51 -8.50 9.32
N VAL A 195 47.40 -9.60 8.58
CA VAL A 195 47.26 -10.95 9.13
C VAL A 195 48.45 -11.31 10.01
N GLU A 196 49.68 -11.06 9.56
CA GLU A 196 50.90 -11.31 10.35
C GLU A 196 50.96 -10.45 11.62
N ARG A 197 50.56 -9.18 11.54
CA ARG A 197 50.47 -8.30 12.72
C ARG A 197 49.46 -8.85 13.74
N LEU A 198 48.24 -9.16 13.30
CA LEU A 198 47.15 -9.62 14.16
C LEU A 198 47.45 -10.99 14.78
N ASN A 199 48.06 -11.92 14.01
CA ASN A 199 48.40 -13.24 14.53
C ASN A 199 49.40 -13.16 15.69
N ASN A 200 50.30 -12.18 15.66
CA ASN A 200 51.34 -11.99 16.68
C ASN A 200 50.94 -11.04 17.83
N ASP A 201 49.80 -10.35 17.74
CA ASP A 201 49.36 -9.39 18.76
C ASP A 201 48.61 -10.09 19.91
N LYS A 202 49.32 -10.30 21.03
CA LYS A 202 48.75 -10.94 22.23
C LYS A 202 47.71 -10.08 22.96
N THR A 203 47.58 -8.79 22.62
CA THR A 203 46.61 -7.89 23.25
C THR A 203 45.23 -7.93 22.58
N GLN A 204 45.13 -8.55 21.40
CA GLN A 204 43.91 -8.67 20.59
C GLN A 204 43.60 -10.17 20.31
N PRO A 205 43.27 -10.96 21.35
CA PRO A 205 43.16 -12.41 21.25
C PRO A 205 42.03 -12.92 20.33
N VAL A 206 40.94 -12.17 20.10
CA VAL A 206 39.90 -12.55 19.12
C VAL A 206 40.41 -12.31 17.69
N SER A 207 41.07 -11.17 17.45
CA SER A 207 41.69 -10.83 16.16
C SER A 207 42.82 -11.76 15.77
N SER A 208 43.60 -12.24 16.74
CA SER A 208 44.59 -13.29 16.51
C SER A 208 43.95 -14.61 16.05
N THR A 209 42.71 -14.88 16.45
CA THR A 209 41.94 -16.06 15.99
C THR A 209 41.45 -15.87 14.56
N LEU A 210 40.95 -14.66 14.21
CA LEU A 210 40.61 -14.33 12.82
C LEU A 210 41.82 -14.42 11.89
N ALA A 211 42.99 -13.96 12.32
CA ALA A 211 44.22 -14.07 11.54
C ALA A 211 44.59 -15.53 11.24
N LYS A 212 44.43 -16.44 12.22
CA LYS A 212 44.61 -17.89 12.02
C LYS A 212 43.58 -18.46 11.05
N TRP A 213 42.34 -17.99 11.08
CA TRP A 213 41.33 -18.37 10.09
C TRP A 213 41.77 -17.99 8.67
N VAL A 214 42.20 -16.74 8.46
CA VAL A 214 42.67 -16.28 7.14
C VAL A 214 43.89 -17.10 6.67
N LEU A 215 44.84 -17.39 7.57
CA LEU A 215 46.01 -18.22 7.28
C LEU A 215 45.62 -19.67 6.93
N TYR A 216 44.65 -20.24 7.66
CA TYR A 216 44.10 -21.56 7.38
C TYR A 216 43.43 -21.63 6.01
N GLN A 217 42.57 -20.66 5.67
CA GLN A 217 41.96 -20.55 4.35
C GLN A 217 43.02 -20.45 3.24
N ARG A 218 44.04 -19.60 3.45
CA ARG A 218 45.12 -19.44 2.49
C ARG A 218 45.87 -20.75 2.25
N ALA A 219 46.20 -21.48 3.31
CA ALA A 219 46.89 -22.76 3.22
C ALA A 219 46.08 -23.79 2.42
N LEU A 220 44.75 -23.82 2.62
CA LEU A 220 43.85 -24.68 1.83
C LEU A 220 43.83 -24.27 0.35
N GLU A 221 43.73 -22.97 0.04
CA GLU A 221 43.72 -22.45 -1.34
C GLU A 221 45.04 -22.73 -2.07
N THR A 222 46.17 -22.59 -1.39
CA THR A 222 47.50 -22.88 -1.95
C THR A 222 47.88 -24.35 -1.89
N LYS A 223 47.03 -25.21 -1.31
CA LYS A 223 47.27 -26.64 -1.10
C LYS A 223 48.54 -26.92 -0.29
N ASP A 224 48.83 -26.09 0.70
CA ASP A 224 49.92 -26.31 1.67
C ASP A 224 49.38 -27.12 2.86
N GLU A 225 49.51 -28.45 2.77
CA GLU A 225 48.97 -29.37 3.76
C GLU A 225 49.58 -29.18 5.16
N SER A 226 50.87 -28.82 5.24
CA SER A 226 51.57 -28.67 6.51
C SER A 226 51.10 -27.43 7.28
N GLU A 227 50.95 -26.29 6.61
CA GLU A 227 50.42 -25.09 7.27
C GLU A 227 48.91 -25.21 7.52
N ALA A 228 48.17 -25.90 6.65
CA ALA A 228 46.76 -26.18 6.87
C ALA A 228 46.54 -27.04 8.13
N GLU A 229 47.34 -28.09 8.34
CA GLU A 229 47.28 -28.94 9.53
C GLU A 229 47.64 -28.14 10.80
N LYS A 230 48.73 -27.38 10.76
CA LYS A 230 49.17 -26.53 11.87
C LYS A 230 48.08 -25.54 12.33
N TYR A 231 47.53 -24.74 11.42
CA TYR A 231 46.51 -23.76 11.80
C TYR A 231 45.19 -24.42 12.20
N ARG A 232 44.85 -25.56 11.61
CA ARG A 232 43.70 -26.38 12.06
C ARG A 232 43.87 -26.82 13.50
N ASP A 233 45.04 -27.33 13.89
CA ASP A 233 45.30 -27.76 15.27
C ASP A 233 45.34 -26.58 16.26
N GLU A 234 45.89 -25.43 15.87
CA GLU A 234 45.83 -24.21 16.69
C GLU A 234 44.37 -23.75 16.90
N LEU A 235 43.53 -23.79 15.87
CA LEU A 235 42.11 -23.45 15.96
C LEU A 235 41.35 -24.47 16.83
N LYS A 236 41.62 -25.78 16.68
CA LYS A 236 41.02 -26.83 17.52
C LYS A 236 41.36 -26.62 19.00
N ALA A 237 42.62 -26.29 19.31
CA ALA A 237 43.06 -26.00 20.67
C ALA A 237 42.33 -24.79 21.27
N ILE A 238 42.00 -23.76 20.47
CA ILE A 238 41.19 -22.63 20.92
C ILE A 238 39.76 -23.06 21.25
N VAL A 239 39.14 -23.89 20.40
CA VAL A 239 37.79 -24.42 20.66
C VAL A 239 37.76 -25.27 21.93
N GLU A 240 38.78 -26.10 22.16
CA GLU A 240 38.88 -27.02 23.31
C GLU A 240 39.24 -26.30 24.63
N ASP A 241 39.79 -25.08 24.58
CA ASP A 241 40.11 -24.28 25.77
C ASP A 241 38.85 -23.72 26.43
N ARG A 242 38.37 -24.41 27.47
CA ARG A 242 37.22 -24.00 28.30
C ARG A 242 37.38 -22.65 28.98
N THR A 243 38.61 -22.12 29.05
CA THR A 243 38.90 -20.80 29.66
C THR A 243 38.95 -19.67 28.63
N ALA A 244 38.96 -19.99 27.33
CA ALA A 244 38.89 -18.99 26.27
C ALA A 244 37.50 -18.32 26.24
N SER A 245 37.46 -17.04 25.85
CA SER A 245 36.19 -16.30 25.72
C SER A 245 35.29 -16.91 24.65
N ALA A 246 33.97 -16.72 24.81
CA ALA A 246 32.97 -17.30 23.91
C ALA A 246 33.21 -16.92 22.44
N GLY A 247 33.55 -15.66 22.15
CA GLY A 247 33.81 -15.23 20.77
C GLY A 247 35.09 -15.78 20.16
N LYS A 248 36.14 -16.08 20.94
CA LYS A 248 37.31 -16.80 20.39
C LYS A 248 36.94 -18.21 19.95
N ARG A 249 36.17 -18.89 20.80
CA ARG A 249 35.78 -20.29 20.57
C ARG A 249 34.79 -20.42 19.43
N ASP A 250 33.82 -19.50 19.36
CA ASP A 250 32.86 -19.44 18.25
C ASP A 250 33.56 -19.13 16.92
N LEU A 251 34.45 -18.12 16.90
CA LEU A 251 35.20 -17.77 15.69
C LEU A 251 36.14 -18.88 15.22
N ALA A 252 36.80 -19.58 16.15
CA ALA A 252 37.63 -20.74 15.82
C ALA A 252 36.79 -21.93 15.32
N MET A 253 35.62 -22.16 15.91
CA MET A 253 34.67 -23.17 15.44
C MET A 253 34.20 -22.84 14.02
N ASP A 254 33.81 -21.59 13.76
CA ASP A 254 33.38 -21.13 12.44
C ASP A 254 34.52 -21.30 11.42
N ALA A 255 35.75 -20.93 11.75
CA ALA A 255 36.91 -21.15 10.88
C ALA A 255 37.06 -22.62 10.46
N LEU A 256 36.83 -23.55 11.38
CA LEU A 256 36.92 -24.99 11.12
C LEU A 256 35.70 -25.53 10.36
N MET A 257 34.50 -25.06 10.68
CA MET A 257 33.23 -25.57 10.14
C MET A 257 32.83 -24.92 8.81
N GLN A 258 33.42 -23.77 8.46
CA GLN A 258 33.16 -23.08 7.19
C GLN A 258 34.09 -23.54 6.05
N THR A 259 35.09 -24.37 6.32
CA THR A 259 35.99 -24.98 5.33
C THR A 259 35.53 -26.37 4.88
N ASP A 260 36.16 -26.91 3.84
CA ASP A 260 35.87 -28.25 3.32
C ASP A 260 36.08 -29.35 4.38
N GLU A 261 35.41 -30.50 4.21
CA GLU A 261 35.54 -31.63 5.14
C GLU A 261 36.99 -32.15 5.19
N TRP A 262 37.47 -32.50 6.39
CA TRP A 262 38.83 -33.03 6.61
C TRP A 262 38.81 -34.31 7.46
N GLU A 263 39.86 -35.12 7.31
CA GLU A 263 39.96 -36.44 7.96
C GLU A 263 39.95 -36.33 9.49
N GLY A 264 39.02 -37.02 10.16
CA GLY A 264 38.87 -36.98 11.62
C GLY A 264 38.07 -35.80 12.17
N ARG A 265 37.52 -34.91 11.31
CA ARG A 265 36.69 -33.78 11.75
C ARG A 265 35.49 -34.21 12.57
N ASP A 266 34.77 -35.20 12.06
CA ASP A 266 33.50 -35.61 12.63
C ASP A 266 33.74 -36.29 14.00
N ASP A 267 34.79 -37.11 14.13
CA ASP A 267 35.19 -37.70 15.41
C ASP A 267 35.60 -36.63 16.42
N TRP A 268 36.38 -35.62 15.99
CA TRP A 268 36.76 -34.49 16.82
C TRP A 268 35.54 -33.69 17.30
N TYR A 269 34.62 -33.33 16.38
CA TYR A 269 33.41 -32.58 16.71
C TYR A 269 32.54 -33.31 17.76
N LEU A 270 32.44 -34.64 17.68
CA LEU A 270 31.67 -35.43 18.66
C LEU A 270 32.25 -35.37 20.07
N THR A 271 33.57 -35.22 20.23
CA THR A 271 34.18 -35.09 21.57
C THR A 271 33.76 -33.79 22.25
N LEU A 272 33.46 -32.75 21.46
CA LEU A 272 33.03 -31.45 21.96
C LEU A 272 31.60 -31.42 22.52
N LEU A 273 30.77 -32.42 22.19
CA LEU A 273 29.38 -32.47 22.67
C LEU A 273 29.27 -32.66 24.20
N ASP A 274 30.35 -33.12 24.85
CA ASP A 274 30.44 -33.22 26.31
C ASP A 274 30.90 -31.89 26.98
N ASP A 275 31.30 -30.89 26.19
CA ASP A 275 31.70 -29.61 26.74
C ASP A 275 30.49 -28.72 27.01
N GLU A 276 30.04 -28.70 28.27
CA GLU A 276 28.93 -27.85 28.72
C GLU A 276 29.15 -26.36 28.42
N THR A 277 30.39 -25.91 28.34
CA THR A 277 30.72 -24.50 28.10
C THR A 277 30.58 -24.11 26.62
N LEU A 278 30.43 -25.08 25.70
CA LEU A 278 30.09 -24.86 24.30
C LEU A 278 28.58 -24.95 24.03
N PHE A 279 27.78 -25.40 25.01
CA PHE A 279 26.34 -25.58 24.84
C PHE A 279 25.60 -24.25 24.67
N GLU A 280 26.08 -23.15 25.26
CA GLU A 280 25.48 -21.83 25.10
C GLU A 280 26.55 -20.73 25.04
N LEU A 281 27.18 -20.57 23.87
CA LEU A 281 28.14 -19.48 23.64
C LEU A 281 27.42 -18.13 23.59
N LYS A 282 27.45 -17.40 24.71
CA LYS A 282 26.87 -16.05 24.83
C LYS A 282 27.92 -14.98 24.60
N ILE A 283 27.65 -14.06 23.68
CA ILE A 283 28.48 -12.88 23.41
C ILE A 283 27.54 -11.67 23.42
N ASN A 284 27.81 -10.70 24.29
CA ASN A 284 26.98 -9.48 24.45
C ASN A 284 25.48 -9.76 24.65
N GLY A 285 25.12 -10.86 25.34
CA GLY A 285 23.73 -11.25 25.60
C GLY A 285 23.03 -12.00 24.45
N SER A 286 23.71 -12.22 23.33
CA SER A 286 23.21 -13.02 22.20
C SER A 286 23.85 -14.42 22.20
N VAL A 287 23.09 -15.45 21.83
CA VAL A 287 23.59 -16.83 21.73
C VAL A 287 24.08 -17.10 20.30
N TYR A 288 25.30 -17.59 20.18
CA TYR A 288 25.96 -17.90 18.91
C TYR A 288 25.87 -19.39 18.56
N THR A 289 26.23 -19.73 17.32
CA THR A 289 25.97 -21.05 16.75
C THR A 289 26.80 -22.15 17.40
N GLY A 290 28.10 -21.93 17.67
CA GLY A 290 28.96 -22.91 18.34
C GLY A 290 28.78 -24.35 17.84
N LEU A 291 28.35 -25.26 18.72
CA LEU A 291 28.11 -26.67 18.36
C LEU A 291 27.09 -26.85 17.23
N THR A 292 26.17 -25.91 17.00
CA THR A 292 25.17 -26.03 15.93
C THR A 292 25.68 -25.64 14.55
N THR A 293 26.84 -24.96 14.43
CA THR A 293 27.37 -24.49 13.13
C THR A 293 27.50 -25.63 12.12
N LEU A 294 28.08 -26.77 12.54
CA LEU A 294 28.28 -27.92 11.65
C LEU A 294 26.96 -28.51 11.16
N ILE A 295 25.98 -28.62 12.04
CA ILE A 295 24.68 -29.22 11.74
C ILE A 295 23.89 -28.35 10.78
N ARG A 296 23.89 -27.03 10.99
CA ARG A 296 23.19 -26.11 10.10
C ARG A 296 23.79 -26.09 8.68
N ARG A 297 25.09 -26.35 8.53
CA ARG A 297 25.81 -26.29 7.24
C ARG A 297 25.95 -27.63 6.52
N SER A 298 25.73 -28.74 7.21
CA SER A 298 25.89 -30.08 6.65
C SER A 298 24.57 -30.61 6.08
N SER A 299 24.65 -31.61 5.20
CA SER A 299 23.46 -32.36 4.80
C SER A 299 22.79 -32.99 6.03
N PRO A 300 21.49 -32.78 6.27
CA PRO A 300 20.78 -33.37 7.40
C PRO A 300 20.90 -34.91 7.45
N ASP A 301 20.96 -35.57 6.29
CA ASP A 301 21.01 -37.04 6.21
C ASP A 301 22.28 -37.65 6.81
N LYS A 302 23.38 -36.89 6.85
CA LYS A 302 24.65 -37.34 7.47
C LYS A 302 24.54 -37.36 8.99
N TRP A 303 23.95 -36.33 9.59
CA TRP A 303 24.04 -36.09 11.04
C TRP A 303 22.81 -36.52 11.83
N ILE A 304 21.61 -36.57 11.23
CA ILE A 304 20.39 -36.98 11.92
C ILE A 304 20.55 -38.36 12.60
N PRO A 305 21.00 -39.44 11.93
CA PRO A 305 21.10 -40.76 12.57
C PRO A 305 22.06 -40.76 13.77
N GLN A 306 23.14 -39.99 13.69
CA GLN A 306 24.15 -39.89 14.73
C GLN A 306 23.64 -39.12 15.94
N MET A 307 22.98 -37.98 15.73
CA MET A 307 22.41 -37.19 16.82
C MET A 307 21.27 -37.95 17.50
N ILE A 308 20.40 -38.65 16.75
CA ILE A 308 19.34 -39.51 17.32
C ILE A 308 19.95 -40.56 18.26
N LYS A 309 21.04 -41.22 17.87
CA LYS A 309 21.73 -42.19 18.73
C LYS A 309 22.22 -41.55 20.04
N LEU A 310 22.65 -40.29 19.99
CA LEU A 310 23.18 -39.55 21.14
C LEU A 310 22.10 -38.96 22.07
N VAL A 311 20.85 -38.85 21.60
CA VAL A 311 19.71 -38.47 22.48
C VAL A 311 19.56 -39.44 23.65
N GLY A 312 19.93 -40.72 23.51
CA GLY A 312 19.88 -41.71 24.61
C GLY A 312 21.10 -41.71 25.54
N ASN A 313 22.06 -40.80 25.37
CA ASN A 313 23.33 -40.84 26.12
C ASN A 313 23.13 -40.59 27.62
N GLN A 314 23.87 -41.32 28.46
CA GLN A 314 23.85 -41.16 29.92
C GLN A 314 24.49 -39.85 30.38
N ASN A 315 25.43 -39.31 29.59
CA ASN A 315 26.00 -38.01 29.83
C ASN A 315 25.01 -36.91 29.43
N ARG A 316 24.65 -36.06 30.41
CA ARG A 316 23.64 -35.03 30.25
C ARG A 316 24.02 -33.95 29.23
N HIS A 317 25.30 -33.58 29.17
CA HIS A 317 25.77 -32.55 28.23
C HIS A 317 25.68 -33.06 26.79
N VAL A 318 26.14 -34.29 26.54
CA VAL A 318 26.02 -34.95 25.23
C VAL A 318 24.56 -35.11 24.81
N HIS A 319 23.68 -35.50 25.74
CA HIS A 319 22.24 -35.57 25.49
C HIS A 319 21.66 -34.21 25.08
N ASN A 320 21.89 -33.15 25.86
CA ASN A 320 21.37 -31.82 25.58
C ASN A 320 21.92 -31.26 24.26
N ALA A 321 23.22 -31.44 23.98
CA ALA A 321 23.84 -30.99 22.74
C ALA A 321 23.25 -31.72 21.52
N ALA A 322 23.02 -33.04 21.62
CA ALA A 322 22.37 -33.81 20.56
C ALA A 322 20.92 -33.35 20.31
N VAL A 323 20.16 -33.09 21.38
CA VAL A 323 18.78 -32.56 21.28
C VAL A 323 18.76 -31.18 20.64
N ARG A 324 19.63 -30.25 21.07
CA ARG A 324 19.74 -28.90 20.47
C ARG A 324 20.08 -28.99 18.99
N ASN A 325 21.03 -29.84 18.60
CA ASN A 325 21.40 -30.06 17.21
C ASN A 325 20.24 -30.61 16.36
N LEU A 326 19.47 -31.57 16.88
CA LEU A 326 18.26 -32.05 16.19
C LEU A 326 17.18 -30.97 16.09
N ALA A 327 17.04 -30.12 17.11
CA ALA A 327 16.06 -29.05 17.12
C ALA A 327 16.33 -27.98 16.02
N GLU A 328 17.59 -27.79 15.64
CA GLU A 328 17.96 -26.93 14.51
C GLU A 328 17.46 -27.45 13.16
N LEU A 329 17.11 -28.74 13.07
CA LEU A 329 16.62 -29.39 11.85
C LEU A 329 15.10 -29.58 11.84
N LEU A 330 14.37 -29.03 12.82
CA LEU A 330 12.91 -29.17 12.89
C LEU A 330 12.18 -28.53 11.71
N SER A 331 12.76 -27.49 11.10
CA SER A 331 12.23 -26.87 9.88
C SER A 331 12.22 -27.80 8.67
N GLU A 332 13.00 -28.88 8.69
CA GLU A 332 13.03 -29.89 7.63
C GLU A 332 11.82 -30.84 7.69
N ASN A 333 10.95 -30.72 8.70
CA ASN A 333 9.75 -31.55 8.90
C ASN A 333 10.05 -33.06 8.81
N ARG A 334 11.19 -33.46 9.38
CA ARG A 334 11.69 -34.83 9.33
C ARG A 334 11.07 -35.70 10.42
N LYS A 335 10.38 -36.78 9.99
CA LYS A 335 9.67 -37.70 10.89
C LYS A 335 10.55 -38.30 11.98
N ASP A 336 11.71 -38.82 11.59
CA ASP A 336 12.72 -39.38 12.49
C ASP A 336 13.24 -38.37 13.53
N VAL A 337 13.44 -37.11 13.12
CA VAL A 337 13.84 -36.03 14.04
C VAL A 337 12.74 -35.72 15.06
N VAL A 338 11.50 -35.54 14.58
CA VAL A 338 10.36 -35.22 15.45
C VAL A 338 10.10 -36.37 16.44
N GLU A 339 10.14 -37.62 15.98
CA GLU A 339 10.00 -38.82 16.83
C GLU A 339 11.04 -38.88 17.95
N ALA A 340 12.31 -38.61 17.61
CA ALA A 340 13.40 -38.64 18.58
C ALA A 340 13.27 -37.57 19.69
N LEU A 341 12.59 -36.45 19.40
CA LEU A 341 12.40 -35.33 20.32
C LEU A 341 11.07 -35.36 21.08
N LEU A 342 10.15 -36.28 20.77
CA LEU A 342 8.83 -36.39 21.42
C LEU A 342 8.83 -36.37 22.96
N PRO A 343 9.80 -36.99 23.67
CA PRO A 343 9.79 -36.95 25.13
C PRO A 343 9.84 -35.51 25.69
N TRP A 344 10.39 -34.55 24.93
CA TRP A 344 10.45 -33.14 25.32
C TRP A 344 9.08 -32.46 25.38
N LEU A 345 8.10 -32.94 24.60
CA LEU A 345 6.73 -32.44 24.65
C LEU A 345 6.07 -32.71 26.00
N THR A 346 6.35 -33.87 26.58
CA THR A 346 5.69 -34.34 27.82
C THR A 346 6.40 -33.83 29.07
N ASN A 347 7.72 -33.65 28.98
CA ASN A 347 8.55 -33.20 30.08
C ASN A 347 9.38 -31.98 29.63
N PRO A 348 8.96 -30.76 30.00
CA PRO A 348 9.71 -29.52 29.77
C PRO A 348 11.19 -29.57 30.15
N LYS A 349 11.53 -30.36 31.18
CA LYS A 349 12.89 -30.50 31.73
C LYS A 349 13.67 -31.65 31.10
N TRP A 350 13.10 -32.34 30.10
CA TRP A 350 13.77 -33.47 29.45
C TRP A 350 15.02 -33.04 28.70
N ALA A 351 15.05 -31.85 28.10
CA ALA A 351 16.25 -31.22 27.54
C ALA A 351 16.28 -29.73 27.91
N GLU A 352 17.47 -29.13 27.84
CA GLU A 352 17.65 -27.69 28.05
C GLU A 352 17.22 -26.89 26.82
N GLU A 353 16.45 -25.82 27.03
CA GLU A 353 15.94 -24.92 25.99
C GLU A 353 16.78 -23.63 25.97
N VAL A 354 17.14 -23.16 24.78
CA VAL A 354 18.02 -22.00 24.59
C VAL A 354 17.31 -20.89 23.81
N SER A 355 16.61 -21.23 22.74
CA SER A 355 15.98 -20.28 21.81
C SER A 355 14.61 -20.75 21.31
N GLY A 356 13.79 -21.32 22.20
CA GLY A 356 12.41 -21.69 21.89
C GLY A 356 12.27 -22.98 21.06
N GLU A 357 13.25 -23.89 21.15
CA GLU A 357 13.28 -25.17 20.44
C GLU A 357 12.02 -26.00 20.69
N ARG A 358 11.48 -26.01 21.92
CA ARG A 358 10.32 -26.84 22.27
C ARG A 358 9.05 -26.35 21.58
N ARG A 359 8.92 -25.03 21.40
CA ARG A 359 7.85 -24.44 20.60
C ARG A 359 7.95 -24.86 19.13
N ARG A 360 9.16 -24.81 18.56
CA ARG A 360 9.43 -25.29 17.19
C ARG A 360 9.08 -26.77 17.03
N LEU A 361 9.32 -27.60 18.04
CA LEU A 361 8.95 -29.02 18.03
C LEU A 361 7.45 -29.23 17.92
N ILE A 362 6.65 -28.50 18.70
CA ILE A 362 5.18 -28.62 18.66
C ILE A 362 4.64 -28.19 17.29
N GLN A 363 5.23 -27.14 16.70
CA GLN A 363 4.92 -26.73 15.33
C GLN A 363 5.29 -27.82 14.31
N ALA A 364 6.47 -28.43 14.41
CA ALA A 364 6.85 -29.53 13.51
C ALA A 364 5.90 -30.74 13.61
N VAL A 365 5.33 -31.01 14.79
CA VAL A 365 4.32 -32.07 14.98
C VAL A 365 3.00 -31.79 14.25
N SER A 366 2.66 -30.54 13.94
CA SER A 366 1.48 -30.25 13.08
C SER A 366 1.75 -30.60 11.62
N GLU A 367 2.98 -30.38 11.15
CA GLU A 367 3.38 -30.63 9.76
C GLU A 367 3.60 -32.13 9.50
N VAL A 368 4.16 -32.87 10.45
CA VAL A 368 4.49 -34.29 10.31
C VAL A 368 3.39 -35.19 10.90
N ASP A 369 3.17 -36.38 10.33
CA ASP A 369 2.19 -37.35 10.87
C ASP A 369 2.80 -38.27 11.94
N ILE A 370 2.57 -37.91 13.21
CA ILE A 370 3.08 -38.56 14.43
C ILE A 370 1.91 -38.83 15.41
N PRO A 371 1.04 -39.82 15.16
CA PRO A 371 -0.10 -40.09 16.02
C PRO A 371 0.28 -40.43 17.48
N GLU A 372 1.49 -40.93 17.72
CA GLU A 372 2.06 -41.21 19.04
C GLU A 372 2.23 -39.94 19.90
N SER A 373 2.25 -38.75 19.28
CA SER A 373 2.36 -37.46 19.98
C SER A 373 1.05 -37.03 20.67
N VAL A 374 -0.09 -37.61 20.30
CA VAL A 374 -1.42 -37.16 20.75
C VAL A 374 -1.56 -37.09 22.28
N PRO A 375 -1.16 -38.11 23.07
CA PRO A 375 -1.23 -38.03 24.53
C PRO A 375 -0.41 -36.86 25.10
N SER A 376 0.78 -36.61 24.54
CA SER A 376 1.65 -35.51 24.94
C SER A 376 1.07 -34.15 24.56
N LEU A 377 0.49 -34.02 23.37
CA LEU A 377 -0.21 -32.79 22.95
C LEU A 377 -1.40 -32.48 23.86
N ILE A 378 -2.19 -33.49 24.24
CA ILE A 378 -3.31 -33.33 25.19
C ILE A 378 -2.79 -32.80 26.54
N GLN A 379 -1.66 -33.33 27.02
CA GLN A 379 -1.04 -32.84 28.25
C GLN A 379 -0.58 -31.38 28.11
N VAL A 380 0.10 -31.03 27.01
CA VAL A 380 0.54 -29.65 26.74
C VAL A 380 -0.64 -28.67 26.75
N VAL A 381 -1.75 -29.02 26.09
CA VAL A 381 -3.00 -28.24 26.09
C VAL A 381 -3.55 -28.02 27.51
N MET A 382 -3.33 -28.96 28.43
CA MET A 382 -3.82 -28.84 29.81
C MET A 382 -2.89 -28.06 30.74
N THR A 383 -1.58 -28.16 30.57
CA THR A 383 -0.62 -27.77 31.62
C THR A 383 0.27 -26.57 31.28
N GLU A 384 0.50 -26.28 30.01
CA GLU A 384 1.43 -25.22 29.58
C GLU A 384 0.72 -23.86 29.42
N ASP A 385 1.45 -22.78 29.10
CA ASP A 385 0.90 -21.43 28.86
C ASP A 385 0.11 -21.30 27.54
N GLU A 386 -0.55 -20.16 27.35
CA GLU A 386 -1.44 -19.87 26.21
C GLU A 386 -0.82 -20.10 24.83
N ASN A 387 0.47 -19.80 24.66
CA ASN A 387 1.16 -19.97 23.38
C ASN A 387 1.33 -21.46 23.08
N PHE A 388 1.83 -22.23 24.05
CA PHE A 388 1.99 -23.67 23.92
C PHE A 388 0.64 -24.40 23.77
N ARG A 389 -0.39 -24.01 24.53
CA ARG A 389 -1.73 -24.58 24.43
C ARG A 389 -2.34 -24.38 23.04
N SER A 390 -2.22 -23.17 22.49
CA SER A 390 -2.77 -22.83 21.18
C SER A 390 -2.11 -23.65 20.05
N ILE A 391 -0.78 -23.73 20.02
CA ILE A 391 -0.06 -24.47 18.97
C ILE A 391 -0.31 -25.99 19.12
N ALA A 392 -0.36 -26.52 20.35
CA ALA A 392 -0.68 -27.93 20.56
C ALA A 392 -2.11 -28.27 20.14
N ALA A 393 -3.07 -27.38 20.38
CA ALA A 393 -4.44 -27.53 19.86
C ALA A 393 -4.47 -27.53 18.32
N GLN A 394 -3.72 -26.64 17.67
CA GLN A 394 -3.58 -26.64 16.22
C GLN A 394 -3.09 -28.00 15.71
N ALA A 395 -2.04 -28.58 16.31
CA ALA A 395 -1.56 -29.90 15.95
C ALA A 395 -2.63 -31.01 16.13
N LEU A 396 -3.43 -30.95 17.20
CA LEU A 396 -4.52 -31.91 17.45
C LEU A 396 -5.64 -31.87 16.39
N THR A 397 -5.81 -30.75 15.66
CA THR A 397 -6.79 -30.62 14.57
C THR A 397 -6.57 -31.66 13.47
N LYS A 398 -5.31 -32.01 13.19
CA LYS A 398 -4.93 -33.02 12.18
C LYS A 398 -5.31 -34.44 12.63
N TYR A 399 -5.09 -34.76 13.90
CA TYR A 399 -5.30 -36.11 14.45
C TYR A 399 -6.75 -36.43 14.76
N LYS A 400 -7.60 -35.41 15.01
CA LYS A 400 -9.06 -35.56 15.20
C LYS A 400 -9.44 -36.57 16.29
N ASN A 401 -8.64 -36.65 17.36
CA ASN A 401 -8.83 -37.65 18.42
C ASN A 401 -9.82 -37.14 19.50
N PRO A 402 -10.99 -37.78 19.69
CA PRO A 402 -11.98 -37.34 20.68
C PRO A 402 -11.47 -37.31 22.14
N GLN A 403 -10.38 -38.03 22.45
CA GLN A 403 -9.76 -37.98 23.78
C GLN A 403 -9.23 -36.58 24.15
N ALA A 404 -9.00 -35.70 23.17
CA ALA A 404 -8.56 -34.33 23.41
C ALA A 404 -9.69 -33.38 23.86
N ILE A 405 -10.96 -33.74 23.66
CA ILE A 405 -12.11 -32.84 23.91
C ILE A 405 -12.11 -32.24 25.33
N PRO A 406 -11.90 -33.01 26.42
CA PRO A 406 -11.90 -32.44 27.78
C PRO A 406 -10.78 -31.40 27.97
N ALA A 407 -9.59 -31.67 27.45
CA ALA A 407 -8.44 -30.77 27.54
C ALA A 407 -8.67 -29.49 26.74
N LEU A 408 -9.20 -29.61 25.53
CA LEU A 408 -9.49 -28.46 24.67
C LEU A 408 -10.59 -27.56 25.25
N ASN A 409 -11.65 -28.15 25.84
CA ASN A 409 -12.68 -27.38 26.55
C ASN A 409 -12.11 -26.64 27.76
N PHE A 410 -11.22 -27.29 28.50
CA PHE A 410 -10.51 -26.65 29.60
C PHE A 410 -9.68 -25.46 29.10
N ALA A 411 -8.87 -25.65 28.05
CA ALA A 411 -8.07 -24.59 27.45
C ALA A 411 -8.92 -23.42 26.96
N LEU A 412 -10.01 -23.68 26.21
CA LEU A 412 -10.93 -22.65 25.71
C LEU A 412 -11.51 -21.78 26.85
N SER A 413 -11.79 -22.38 28.01
CA SER A 413 -12.28 -21.65 29.19
C SER A 413 -11.23 -20.76 29.87
N LYS A 414 -9.94 -21.03 29.64
CA LYS A 414 -8.81 -20.26 30.18
C LYS A 414 -8.40 -19.12 29.27
N GLU A 415 -8.48 -19.34 27.96
CA GLU A 415 -8.02 -18.36 26.99
C GLU A 415 -8.90 -17.12 26.96
N LYS A 416 -8.24 -15.97 26.87
CA LYS A 416 -8.89 -14.66 26.73
C LYS A 416 -8.72 -14.06 25.33
N ALA A 417 -7.56 -14.27 24.73
CA ALA A 417 -7.24 -13.72 23.42
C ALA A 417 -7.88 -14.55 22.30
N GLU A 418 -8.49 -13.90 21.32
CA GLU A 418 -9.20 -14.60 20.25
C GLU A 418 -8.23 -15.32 19.30
N GLY A 419 -7.01 -14.82 19.15
CA GLY A 419 -5.95 -15.51 18.38
C GLY A 419 -5.66 -16.92 18.89
N TYR A 420 -5.59 -17.12 20.21
CA TYR A 420 -5.36 -18.45 20.80
C TYR A 420 -6.60 -19.35 20.76
N ARG A 421 -7.80 -18.75 20.90
CA ARG A 421 -9.06 -19.50 20.87
C ARG A 421 -9.35 -20.13 19.52
N THR A 422 -8.99 -19.47 18.42
CA THR A 422 -9.18 -19.96 17.05
C THR A 422 -8.63 -21.39 16.87
N ASN A 423 -7.39 -21.65 17.28
CA ASN A 423 -6.78 -22.97 17.16
C ASN A 423 -7.45 -24.02 18.05
N ILE A 424 -7.90 -23.63 19.25
CA ILE A 424 -8.61 -24.52 20.18
C ILE A 424 -10.00 -24.88 19.64
N ILE A 425 -10.72 -23.91 19.09
CA ILE A 425 -12.05 -24.11 18.48
C ILE A 425 -11.93 -25.02 17.25
N ALA A 426 -10.93 -24.80 16.40
CA ALA A 426 -10.63 -25.66 15.25
C ALA A 426 -10.44 -27.12 15.69
N ALA A 427 -9.62 -27.33 16.72
CA ALA A 427 -9.35 -28.65 17.28
C ALA A 427 -10.59 -29.30 17.90
N LEU A 428 -11.41 -28.53 18.63
CA LEU A 428 -12.66 -29.02 19.22
C LEU A 428 -13.63 -29.51 18.15
N ILE A 429 -13.83 -28.73 17.09
CA ILE A 429 -14.68 -29.12 15.97
C ILE A 429 -14.13 -30.39 15.31
N ALA A 430 -12.83 -30.41 15.00
CA ALA A 430 -12.19 -31.53 14.33
C ALA A 430 -12.22 -32.83 15.15
N CYS A 431 -12.15 -32.75 16.49
CA CYS A 431 -12.26 -33.90 17.39
C CYS A 431 -13.71 -34.30 17.69
N GLY A 432 -14.72 -33.60 17.14
CA GLY A 432 -16.14 -33.87 17.38
C GLY A 432 -16.69 -33.35 18.70
N GLY A 433 -16.01 -32.39 19.33
CA GLY A 433 -16.42 -31.73 20.58
C GLY A 433 -17.53 -30.68 20.42
N ILE A 434 -17.82 -30.24 19.19
CA ILE A 434 -18.94 -29.34 18.86
C ILE A 434 -19.73 -29.97 17.71
N SER A 435 -20.97 -30.36 17.99
CA SER A 435 -21.86 -30.94 16.97
C SER A 435 -22.23 -29.93 15.89
N ASP A 436 -22.62 -30.38 14.70
CA ASP A 436 -23.05 -29.48 13.63
C ASP A 436 -24.26 -28.60 14.04
N ASP A 437 -25.12 -29.09 14.94
CA ASP A 437 -26.25 -28.31 15.49
C ASP A 437 -25.77 -27.16 16.38
N GLU A 438 -24.78 -27.42 17.23
CA GLU A 438 -24.13 -26.38 18.06
C GLU A 438 -23.32 -25.40 17.20
N GLN A 439 -22.63 -25.90 16.17
CA GLN A 439 -21.94 -25.07 15.19
C GLN A 439 -22.92 -24.13 14.47
N MET A 440 -24.07 -24.64 14.01
CA MET A 440 -25.09 -23.82 13.38
C MET A 440 -25.67 -22.78 14.35
N ALA A 441 -25.96 -23.17 15.59
CA ALA A 441 -26.45 -22.23 16.60
C ALA A 441 -25.43 -21.12 16.91
N ALA A 442 -24.14 -21.44 16.93
CA ALA A 442 -23.07 -20.46 17.09
C ALA A 442 -22.95 -19.53 15.88
N LEU A 443 -22.99 -20.07 14.67
CA LEU A 443 -22.93 -19.32 13.42
C LEU A 443 -24.10 -18.34 13.28
N GLU A 444 -25.32 -18.77 13.64
CA GLU A 444 -26.50 -17.90 13.66
C GLU A 444 -26.39 -16.80 14.73
N ALA A 445 -25.90 -17.13 15.93
CA ALA A 445 -25.69 -16.12 16.97
C ALA A 445 -24.69 -15.04 16.54
N TYR A 446 -23.62 -15.45 15.86
CA TYR A 446 -22.64 -14.52 15.29
C TYR A 446 -23.24 -13.67 14.16
N ALA A 447 -23.94 -14.30 13.20
CA ALA A 447 -24.64 -13.59 12.14
C ALA A 447 -25.67 -12.58 12.68
N ALA A 448 -26.40 -12.94 13.74
CA ALA A 448 -27.33 -12.05 14.41
C ALA A 448 -26.61 -10.88 15.10
N ALA A 449 -25.47 -11.12 15.74
CA ALA A 449 -24.68 -10.06 16.37
C ALA A 449 -24.18 -9.04 15.36
N ILE A 450 -23.52 -9.48 14.27
CA ILE A 450 -22.98 -8.55 13.26
C ILE A 450 -24.05 -7.89 12.39
N SER A 451 -25.30 -8.37 12.44
CA SER A 451 -26.44 -7.69 11.81
C SER A 451 -26.87 -6.39 12.52
N THR A 452 -26.26 -6.06 13.67
CA THR A 452 -26.56 -4.86 14.46
C THR A 452 -25.29 -4.05 14.77
N PRO A 453 -25.33 -2.70 14.73
CA PRO A 453 -24.17 -1.88 15.11
C PRO A 453 -23.66 -2.16 16.54
N GLU A 454 -24.57 -2.41 17.48
CA GLU A 454 -24.22 -2.73 18.87
C GLU A 454 -23.50 -4.06 18.99
N GLY A 455 -23.91 -5.07 18.20
CA GLY A 455 -23.26 -6.37 18.17
C GLY A 455 -21.88 -6.31 17.51
N VAL A 456 -21.74 -5.56 16.40
CA VAL A 456 -20.43 -5.29 15.78
C VAL A 456 -19.48 -4.63 16.78
N GLN A 457 -19.95 -3.63 17.54
CA GLN A 457 -19.13 -2.98 18.55
C GLN A 457 -18.71 -3.94 19.68
N LYS A 458 -19.63 -4.80 20.15
CA LYS A 458 -19.30 -5.81 21.17
C LYS A 458 -18.27 -6.82 20.67
N ILE A 459 -18.37 -7.21 19.40
CA ILE A 459 -17.40 -8.10 18.77
C ILE A 459 -16.04 -7.42 18.67
N ALA A 460 -15.98 -6.19 18.17
CA ALA A 460 -14.73 -5.43 18.08
C ALA A 460 -14.03 -5.22 19.44
N VAL A 461 -14.80 -5.04 20.52
CA VAL A 461 -14.24 -4.97 21.88
C VAL A 461 -13.65 -6.30 22.32
N GLY A 462 -14.33 -7.42 22.02
CA GLY A 462 -13.84 -8.74 22.39
C GLY A 462 -12.72 -9.28 21.51
N GLU A 463 -12.54 -8.74 20.30
CA GLU A 463 -11.41 -9.02 19.41
C GLU A 463 -10.16 -8.22 19.77
N ASN A 464 -10.28 -7.17 20.59
CA ASN A 464 -9.14 -6.40 21.05
C ASN A 464 -8.49 -7.07 22.26
N ASP A 465 -7.46 -7.88 22.00
CA ASP A 465 -6.71 -8.63 23.01
C ASP A 465 -6.11 -7.72 24.11
N GLU A 466 -5.80 -6.46 23.82
CA GLU A 466 -5.25 -5.50 24.81
C GLU A 466 -6.24 -5.17 25.93
N LEU A 467 -7.55 -5.27 25.66
CA LEU A 467 -8.58 -5.00 26.65
C LEU A 467 -8.77 -6.16 27.63
N GLY A 468 -8.28 -7.35 27.29
CA GLY A 468 -8.40 -8.55 28.14
C GLY A 468 -9.83 -9.01 28.39
N ILE A 469 -10.79 -8.57 27.57
CA ILE A 469 -12.22 -8.93 27.64
C ILE A 469 -12.51 -9.93 26.52
N PRO A 470 -12.66 -11.24 26.79
CA PRO A 470 -12.93 -12.21 25.75
C PRO A 470 -14.35 -12.10 25.17
N LEU A 471 -14.52 -12.55 23.92
CA LEU A 471 -15.86 -12.81 23.39
C LEU A 471 -16.57 -13.94 24.17
N PRO A 472 -17.91 -13.93 24.23
CA PRO A 472 -18.65 -15.13 24.60
C PRO A 472 -18.25 -16.29 23.68
N VAL A 473 -17.95 -17.47 24.25
CA VAL A 473 -17.43 -18.63 23.51
C VAL A 473 -18.29 -18.97 22.29
N GLN A 474 -19.61 -18.88 22.39
CA GLN A 474 -20.53 -19.11 21.26
C GLN A 474 -20.27 -18.15 20.09
N LEU A 475 -19.94 -16.88 20.36
CA LEU A 475 -19.58 -15.91 19.32
C LEU A 475 -18.20 -16.16 18.75
N SER A 476 -17.22 -16.59 19.56
CA SER A 476 -15.90 -17.03 19.06
C SER A 476 -16.03 -18.21 18.09
N VAL A 477 -16.86 -19.20 18.43
CA VAL A 477 -17.14 -20.35 17.55
C VAL A 477 -17.85 -19.89 16.27
N GLY A 478 -18.88 -19.04 16.37
CA GLY A 478 -19.59 -18.53 15.19
C GLY A 478 -18.71 -17.68 14.27
N ARG A 479 -17.82 -16.87 14.84
CA ARG A 479 -16.80 -16.10 14.11
C ARG A 479 -15.86 -17.02 13.33
N PHE A 480 -15.25 -17.99 14.03
CA PHE A 480 -14.38 -18.99 13.40
C PHE A 480 -15.07 -19.72 12.23
N LEU A 481 -16.31 -20.17 12.43
CA LEU A 481 -17.09 -20.83 11.38
C LEU A 481 -17.41 -19.91 10.19
N SER A 482 -17.58 -18.60 10.44
CA SER A 482 -17.87 -17.63 9.38
C SER A 482 -16.69 -17.36 8.45
N GLU A 483 -15.48 -17.68 8.89
CA GLU A 483 -14.22 -17.52 8.15
C GLU A 483 -13.84 -18.78 7.36
N GLN A 484 -14.54 -19.91 7.58
CA GLN A 484 -14.26 -21.15 6.88
C GLN A 484 -14.63 -21.11 5.39
N ILE A 485 -13.77 -21.69 4.55
CA ILE A 485 -14.01 -21.86 3.12
C ILE A 485 -14.74 -23.19 2.83
N GLU A 486 -14.42 -24.26 3.57
CA GLU A 486 -15.05 -25.58 3.41
C GLU A 486 -15.52 -26.15 4.74
N PRO A 487 -16.64 -25.63 5.30
CA PRO A 487 -17.28 -26.24 6.48
C PRO A 487 -17.81 -27.66 6.19
N SER A 488 -18.13 -28.41 7.25
CA SER A 488 -18.67 -29.76 7.13
C SER A 488 -19.98 -29.79 6.35
N ASP A 489 -20.22 -30.85 5.58
CA ASP A 489 -21.48 -31.06 4.86
C ASP A 489 -22.71 -31.02 5.80
N GLY A 490 -22.53 -31.49 7.04
CA GLY A 490 -23.57 -31.47 8.06
C GLY A 490 -23.91 -30.07 8.58
N LEU A 491 -22.93 -29.17 8.72
CA LEU A 491 -23.15 -27.76 9.02
C LEU A 491 -23.80 -27.05 7.82
N VAL A 492 -23.32 -27.29 6.61
CA VAL A 492 -23.87 -26.69 5.38
C VAL A 492 -25.36 -27.02 5.21
N ALA A 493 -25.73 -28.29 5.39
CA ALA A 493 -27.12 -28.73 5.28
C ALA A 493 -28.03 -28.01 6.30
N ARG A 494 -27.56 -27.86 7.55
CA ARG A 494 -28.28 -27.14 8.61
C ARG A 494 -28.39 -25.65 8.32
N ALA A 495 -27.32 -25.02 7.83
CA ALA A 495 -27.33 -23.63 7.44
C ALA A 495 -28.34 -23.35 6.31
N LEU A 496 -28.42 -24.23 5.31
CA LEU A 496 -29.42 -24.14 4.23
C LEU A 496 -30.86 -24.23 4.74
N GLU A 497 -31.16 -25.20 5.61
CA GLU A 497 -32.50 -25.32 6.20
C GLU A 497 -32.81 -24.14 7.12
N ARG A 498 -31.84 -23.69 7.91
CA ARG A 498 -32.03 -22.56 8.82
C ARG A 498 -32.23 -21.24 8.08
N LEU A 499 -31.51 -21.01 6.98
CA LEU A 499 -31.68 -19.85 6.12
C LEU A 499 -33.10 -19.75 5.56
N LYS A 500 -33.73 -20.87 5.16
CA LYS A 500 -35.13 -20.89 4.70
C LYS A 500 -36.11 -20.41 5.76
N ILE A 501 -35.85 -20.74 7.02
CA ILE A 501 -36.67 -20.31 8.17
C ILE A 501 -36.41 -18.82 8.46
N LEU A 502 -35.15 -18.42 8.57
CA LEU A 502 -34.74 -17.05 8.90
C LEU A 502 -35.22 -16.02 7.88
N ARG A 503 -35.25 -16.36 6.58
CA ARG A 503 -35.83 -15.48 5.55
C ARG A 503 -37.28 -15.05 5.86
N LYS A 504 -38.03 -15.87 6.62
CA LYS A 504 -39.41 -15.56 7.03
C LYS A 504 -39.49 -14.92 8.42
N THR A 505 -38.61 -15.32 9.34
CA THR A 505 -38.72 -14.95 10.76
C THR A 505 -37.79 -13.81 11.18
N ASN A 506 -36.63 -13.68 10.54
CA ASN A 506 -35.62 -12.65 10.81
C ASN A 506 -34.76 -12.34 9.56
N PRO A 507 -35.28 -11.50 8.64
CA PRO A 507 -34.63 -11.25 7.34
C PRO A 507 -33.23 -10.63 7.42
N THR A 508 -32.94 -9.80 8.42
CA THR A 508 -31.62 -9.15 8.56
C THR A 508 -30.52 -10.16 8.88
N THR A 509 -30.77 -11.08 9.82
CA THR A 509 -29.85 -12.19 10.09
C THR A 509 -29.75 -13.16 8.92
N ALA A 510 -30.84 -13.38 8.18
CA ALA A 510 -30.83 -14.22 6.99
C ALA A 510 -29.88 -13.68 5.89
N ILE A 511 -29.85 -12.36 5.69
CA ILE A 511 -28.94 -11.71 4.74
C ILE A 511 -27.49 -11.98 5.14
N VAL A 512 -27.12 -11.68 6.39
CA VAL A 512 -25.76 -11.90 6.89
C VAL A 512 -25.36 -13.38 6.83
N LEU A 513 -26.24 -14.31 7.22
CA LEU A 513 -25.95 -15.73 7.12
C LEU A 513 -25.73 -16.15 5.66
N SER A 514 -26.52 -15.61 4.73
CA SER A 514 -26.34 -15.84 3.29
C SER A 514 -24.99 -15.31 2.79
N ASP A 515 -24.52 -14.17 3.31
CA ASP A 515 -23.23 -13.58 2.98
C ASP A 515 -22.06 -14.47 3.43
N ILE A 516 -22.17 -15.06 4.61
CA ILE A 516 -21.20 -16.03 5.13
C ILE A 516 -21.18 -17.27 4.25
N MET A 517 -22.35 -17.88 4.03
CA MET A 517 -22.50 -19.12 3.26
C MET A 517 -22.01 -18.98 1.82
N ARG A 518 -22.09 -17.76 1.25
CA ARG A 518 -21.63 -17.46 -0.10
C ARG A 518 -20.15 -17.75 -0.29
N LYS A 519 -19.31 -17.58 0.74
CA LYS A 519 -17.86 -17.84 0.67
C LYS A 519 -17.56 -19.34 0.56
N TRP A 520 -18.46 -20.20 1.01
CA TRP A 520 -18.23 -21.63 1.08
C TRP A 520 -18.04 -22.29 -0.30
N GLN A 521 -17.23 -23.35 -0.34
CA GLN A 521 -16.81 -24.06 -1.56
C GLN A 521 -16.97 -25.58 -1.46
N GLY A 522 -17.74 -26.06 -0.47
CA GLY A 522 -18.03 -27.48 -0.28
C GLY A 522 -18.98 -28.06 -1.34
N ARG A 523 -18.98 -29.39 -1.50
CA ARG A 523 -19.80 -30.09 -2.51
C ARG A 523 -21.30 -29.87 -2.29
N VAL A 524 -21.79 -29.89 -1.05
CA VAL A 524 -23.23 -29.75 -0.74
C VAL A 524 -23.78 -28.37 -1.10
N ILE A 525 -23.05 -27.29 -0.79
CA ILE A 525 -23.50 -25.91 -1.13
C ILE A 525 -23.50 -25.69 -2.65
N PHE A 526 -22.51 -26.25 -3.34
CA PHE A 526 -22.45 -26.24 -4.80
C PHE A 526 -23.57 -27.05 -5.44
N LEU A 527 -23.91 -28.21 -4.88
CA LEU A 527 -25.01 -29.03 -5.39
C LEU A 527 -26.34 -28.28 -5.27
N GLU A 528 -26.56 -27.60 -4.15
CA GLU A 528 -27.74 -26.75 -3.95
C GLU A 528 -27.78 -25.58 -4.95
N MET A 529 -26.65 -24.94 -5.21
CA MET A 529 -26.52 -23.88 -6.21
C MET A 529 -26.87 -24.39 -7.62
N VAL A 530 -26.29 -25.52 -8.05
CA VAL A 530 -26.60 -26.15 -9.35
C VAL A 530 -28.07 -26.58 -9.41
N ARG A 531 -28.64 -27.08 -8.31
CA ARG A 531 -30.06 -27.46 -8.22
C ARG A 531 -30.99 -26.25 -8.38
N GLN A 532 -30.65 -25.09 -7.77
CA GLN A 532 -31.42 -23.86 -7.94
C GLN A 532 -31.38 -23.38 -9.39
N ILE A 533 -30.21 -23.39 -10.02
CA ILE A 533 -30.07 -23.05 -11.45
C ILE A 533 -30.87 -24.05 -12.29
N GLY A 534 -30.76 -25.35 -12.04
CA GLY A 534 -31.41 -26.43 -12.80
C GLY A 534 -32.93 -26.43 -12.75
N ASN A 535 -33.50 -25.83 -11.72
CA ASN A 535 -34.94 -25.68 -11.54
C ASN A 535 -35.46 -24.29 -11.94
N GLY A 536 -34.58 -23.38 -12.42
CA GLY A 536 -34.96 -21.99 -12.73
C GLY A 536 -35.35 -21.17 -11.49
N ALA A 537 -34.85 -21.54 -10.31
CA ALA A 537 -35.15 -20.89 -9.03
C ALA A 537 -34.00 -20.01 -8.51
N ALA A 538 -32.87 -19.98 -9.21
CA ALA A 538 -31.71 -19.17 -8.85
C ALA A 538 -31.95 -17.68 -9.19
N ASP A 539 -31.61 -16.80 -8.26
CA ASP A 539 -31.52 -15.36 -8.49
C ASP A 539 -30.18 -14.98 -9.15
N ALA A 540 -30.03 -13.70 -9.51
CA ALA A 540 -28.82 -13.20 -10.16
C ALA A 540 -27.56 -13.38 -9.29
N GLU A 541 -27.66 -13.20 -7.97
CA GLU A 541 -26.52 -13.42 -7.06
C GLU A 541 -26.07 -14.88 -7.05
N THR A 542 -27.02 -15.82 -7.01
CA THR A 542 -26.70 -17.26 -7.06
C THR A 542 -26.02 -17.64 -8.37
N ILE A 543 -26.49 -17.08 -9.50
CA ILE A 543 -25.88 -17.32 -10.82
C ILE A 543 -24.49 -16.72 -10.89
N VAL A 544 -24.28 -15.47 -10.46
CA VAL A 544 -22.97 -14.83 -10.49
C VAL A 544 -21.96 -15.54 -9.59
N ASN A 545 -22.39 -16.01 -8.41
CA ASN A 545 -21.55 -16.84 -7.54
C ASN A 545 -21.14 -18.15 -8.23
N ALA A 546 -22.07 -18.78 -8.97
CA ALA A 546 -21.75 -19.96 -9.77
C ALA A 546 -20.75 -19.65 -10.90
N LEU A 547 -20.89 -18.50 -11.57
CA LEU A 547 -19.99 -18.08 -12.63
C LEU A 547 -18.58 -17.74 -12.10
N ALA A 548 -18.48 -17.07 -10.95
CA ALA A 548 -17.21 -16.78 -10.28
C ALA A 548 -16.50 -18.08 -9.88
N LYS A 549 -17.24 -19.08 -9.39
CA LYS A 549 -16.72 -20.37 -8.91
C LYS A 549 -16.78 -21.50 -9.94
N ARG A 550 -16.96 -21.19 -11.23
CA ARG A 550 -17.22 -22.17 -12.30
C ARG A 550 -16.15 -23.26 -12.42
N LYS A 551 -14.87 -22.93 -12.21
CA LYS A 551 -13.76 -23.90 -12.23
C LYS A 551 -13.97 -24.97 -11.15
N LEU A 552 -14.20 -24.55 -9.91
CA LEU A 552 -14.47 -25.44 -8.77
C LEU A 552 -15.76 -26.25 -8.95
N LEU A 553 -16.79 -25.65 -9.55
CA LEU A 553 -18.04 -26.36 -9.89
C LEU A 553 -17.80 -27.50 -10.88
N ARG A 554 -16.99 -27.28 -11.93
CA ARG A 554 -16.61 -28.33 -12.90
C ARG A 554 -15.81 -29.44 -12.25
N GLU A 555 -14.88 -29.10 -11.36
CA GLU A 555 -14.06 -30.07 -10.63
C GLU A 555 -14.90 -30.92 -9.65
N LYS A 556 -15.80 -30.28 -8.89
CA LYS A 556 -16.55 -30.96 -7.82
C LYS A 556 -17.87 -31.58 -8.27
N LEU A 557 -18.52 -31.12 -9.35
CA LEU A 557 -19.85 -31.56 -9.81
C LEU A 557 -19.96 -31.83 -11.33
N PRO A 558 -19.03 -32.60 -11.94
CA PRO A 558 -19.02 -32.78 -13.39
C PRO A 558 -20.26 -33.50 -13.94
N LEU A 559 -20.81 -34.47 -13.19
CA LEU A 559 -21.97 -35.26 -13.62
C LEU A 559 -23.26 -34.43 -13.56
N GLU A 560 -23.47 -33.72 -12.45
CA GLU A 560 -24.65 -32.90 -12.23
C GLU A 560 -24.73 -31.74 -13.24
N LEU A 561 -23.59 -31.12 -13.56
CA LEU A 561 -23.50 -30.11 -14.62
C LEU A 561 -23.75 -30.72 -16.00
N SER A 562 -23.26 -31.92 -16.29
CA SER A 562 -23.51 -32.60 -17.57
C SER A 562 -25.00 -32.90 -17.81
N MET A 563 -25.73 -33.27 -16.75
CA MET A 563 -27.18 -33.50 -16.83
C MET A 563 -27.98 -32.23 -17.20
N MET A 564 -27.40 -31.04 -17.01
CA MET A 564 -28.05 -29.76 -17.33
C MET A 564 -28.16 -29.51 -18.83
N ARG A 565 -27.37 -30.20 -19.67
CA ARG A 565 -27.44 -30.09 -21.14
C ARG A 565 -28.81 -30.45 -21.72
N GLY A 566 -29.57 -31.31 -21.03
CA GLY A 566 -30.92 -31.71 -21.41
C GLY A 566 -32.03 -30.74 -20.98
N LYS A 567 -31.69 -29.61 -20.34
CA LYS A 567 -32.67 -28.57 -19.93
C LYS A 567 -32.95 -27.58 -21.07
N SER A 568 -33.92 -26.68 -20.87
CA SER A 568 -34.23 -25.55 -21.77
C SER A 568 -34.25 -24.23 -21.01
N GLY A 569 -34.23 -23.10 -21.73
CA GLY A 569 -34.29 -21.75 -21.16
C GLY A 569 -33.06 -21.36 -20.33
N LEU A 570 -33.29 -20.61 -19.26
CA LEU A 570 -32.22 -20.07 -18.38
C LEU A 570 -31.24 -21.15 -17.86
N PRO A 571 -31.71 -22.30 -17.32
CA PRO A 571 -30.80 -23.36 -16.87
C PRO A 571 -29.86 -23.87 -17.97
N ARG A 572 -30.36 -23.96 -19.21
CA ARG A 572 -29.59 -24.45 -20.36
C ARG A 572 -28.46 -23.49 -20.73
N GLY A 573 -28.78 -22.20 -20.86
CA GLY A 573 -27.78 -21.17 -21.18
C GLY A 573 -26.72 -21.00 -20.11
N ILE A 574 -27.10 -20.87 -18.83
CA ILE A 574 -26.15 -20.69 -17.72
C ILE A 574 -25.26 -21.93 -17.53
N SER A 575 -25.81 -23.14 -17.67
CA SER A 575 -25.00 -24.36 -17.53
C SER A 575 -23.92 -24.50 -18.61
N ALA A 576 -24.20 -24.10 -19.85
CA ALA A 576 -23.20 -24.11 -20.93
C ALA A 576 -22.04 -23.15 -20.62
N VAL A 577 -22.35 -21.98 -20.05
CA VAL A 577 -21.35 -21.00 -19.59
C VAL A 577 -20.51 -21.56 -18.44
N ILE A 578 -21.12 -22.21 -17.45
CA ILE A 578 -20.39 -22.87 -16.35
C ILE A 578 -19.52 -24.03 -16.86
N LEU A 579 -19.99 -24.78 -17.85
CA LEU A 579 -19.24 -25.89 -18.45
C LEU A 579 -18.07 -25.42 -19.32
N GLU A 580 -18.12 -24.19 -19.84
CA GLU A 580 -17.16 -23.63 -20.81
C GLU A 580 -16.98 -24.53 -22.06
N ASP A 581 -17.99 -25.31 -22.43
CA ASP A 581 -17.98 -26.14 -23.62
C ASP A 581 -18.39 -25.31 -24.85
N LYS A 582 -17.41 -24.98 -25.70
CA LYS A 582 -17.62 -24.17 -26.90
C LYS A 582 -18.64 -24.77 -27.86
N ALA A 583 -18.60 -26.08 -28.08
CA ALA A 583 -19.54 -26.73 -29.00
C ALA A 583 -20.98 -26.66 -28.45
N ASP A 584 -21.11 -26.80 -27.14
CA ASP A 584 -22.38 -26.70 -26.44
C ASP A 584 -22.97 -25.28 -26.51
N MET A 585 -22.14 -24.24 -26.31
CA MET A 585 -22.54 -22.85 -26.45
C MET A 585 -22.96 -22.50 -27.88
N LEU A 586 -22.21 -22.95 -28.89
CA LEU A 586 -22.55 -22.76 -30.31
C LEU A 586 -23.90 -23.40 -30.65
N SER A 587 -24.14 -24.63 -30.16
CA SER A 587 -25.41 -25.31 -30.39
C SER A 587 -26.61 -24.53 -29.81
N ILE A 588 -26.44 -23.78 -28.72
CA ILE A 588 -27.51 -22.94 -28.16
C ILE A 588 -27.76 -21.72 -29.06
N LEU A 589 -26.71 -21.10 -29.62
CA LEU A 589 -26.85 -19.94 -30.52
C LEU A 589 -27.66 -20.28 -31.77
N GLU A 590 -27.50 -21.49 -32.31
CA GLU A 590 -28.22 -21.96 -33.50
C GLU A 590 -29.69 -22.39 -33.24
N GLN A 591 -30.08 -22.58 -31.97
CA GLN A 591 -31.41 -23.05 -31.59
C GLN A 591 -32.44 -21.92 -31.48
N ALA A 592 -33.74 -22.26 -31.55
CA ALA A 592 -34.85 -21.31 -31.44
C ALA A 592 -35.23 -20.93 -29.98
N ASP A 593 -34.45 -21.34 -28.97
CA ASP A 593 -34.71 -21.04 -27.56
C ASP A 593 -34.13 -19.68 -27.17
N THR A 594 -34.92 -18.62 -27.38
CA THR A 594 -34.48 -17.23 -27.10
C THR A 594 -34.11 -17.01 -25.64
N THR A 595 -34.69 -17.78 -24.71
CA THR A 595 -34.38 -17.66 -23.28
C THR A 595 -33.01 -18.29 -22.99
N ALA A 596 -32.69 -19.43 -23.60
CA ALA A 596 -31.36 -20.05 -23.47
C ALA A 596 -30.28 -19.21 -24.16
N GLN A 597 -30.56 -18.66 -25.35
CA GLN A 597 -29.65 -17.74 -26.04
C GLN A 597 -29.36 -16.48 -25.20
N THR A 598 -30.41 -15.88 -24.63
CA THR A 598 -30.26 -14.69 -23.75
C THR A 598 -29.41 -15.03 -22.52
N ALA A 599 -29.70 -16.16 -21.85
CA ALA A 599 -28.94 -16.62 -20.69
C ALA A 599 -27.47 -16.91 -21.01
N LEU A 600 -27.21 -17.54 -22.16
CA LEU A 600 -25.87 -17.79 -22.67
C LEU A 600 -25.11 -16.46 -22.86
N LEU A 601 -25.67 -15.51 -23.60
CA LEU A 601 -25.02 -14.23 -23.88
C LEU A 601 -24.78 -13.41 -22.60
N ALA A 602 -25.76 -13.39 -21.70
CA ALA A 602 -25.66 -12.73 -20.40
C ALA A 602 -24.57 -13.35 -19.50
N GLY A 603 -24.43 -14.68 -19.48
CA GLY A 603 -23.37 -15.34 -18.71
C GLY A 603 -22.00 -15.24 -19.41
N ALA A 604 -21.96 -15.42 -20.73
CA ALA A 604 -20.72 -15.43 -21.51
C ALA A 604 -19.98 -14.09 -21.43
N ARG A 605 -20.70 -12.95 -21.46
CA ARG A 605 -20.07 -11.63 -21.27
C ARG A 605 -19.44 -11.46 -19.89
N LEU A 606 -20.04 -12.05 -18.85
CA LEU A 606 -19.58 -11.92 -17.47
C LEU A 606 -18.31 -12.75 -17.19
N ILE A 607 -18.11 -13.84 -17.92
CA ILE A 607 -16.91 -14.69 -17.81
C ILE A 607 -15.95 -14.57 -18.99
N ARG A 608 -16.14 -13.58 -19.88
CA ARG A 608 -15.34 -13.39 -21.10
C ARG A 608 -15.29 -14.63 -22.02
N ALA A 609 -16.36 -15.44 -22.05
CA ALA A 609 -16.40 -16.60 -22.93
C ALA A 609 -16.46 -16.15 -24.41
N SER A 610 -15.57 -16.69 -25.23
CA SER A 610 -15.46 -16.36 -26.66
C SER A 610 -16.53 -17.08 -27.48
N LEU A 611 -17.36 -16.32 -28.17
CA LEU A 611 -18.41 -16.74 -29.10
C LEU A 611 -18.16 -16.08 -30.47
N PRO A 612 -18.60 -16.68 -31.59
CA PRO A 612 -18.42 -16.09 -32.91
C PRO A 612 -19.18 -14.76 -33.06
N VAL A 613 -18.45 -13.69 -33.34
CA VAL A 613 -19.01 -12.33 -33.50
C VAL A 613 -20.09 -12.27 -34.58
N SER A 614 -19.94 -13.02 -35.67
CA SER A 614 -20.92 -13.09 -36.76
C SER A 614 -22.26 -13.70 -36.33
N GLU A 615 -22.23 -14.81 -35.57
CA GLU A 615 -23.42 -15.49 -35.05
C GLU A 615 -24.15 -14.61 -34.04
N VAL A 616 -23.42 -13.99 -33.10
CA VAL A 616 -24.02 -13.05 -32.13
C VAL A 616 -24.54 -11.80 -32.84
N GLY A 617 -23.82 -11.30 -33.85
CA GLY A 617 -24.22 -10.15 -34.66
C GLY A 617 -25.54 -10.36 -35.41
N ALA A 618 -25.85 -11.59 -35.84
CA ALA A 618 -27.13 -11.91 -36.45
C ALA A 618 -28.31 -11.70 -35.48
N LEU A 619 -28.09 -11.93 -34.18
CA LEU A 619 -29.10 -11.80 -33.12
C LEU A 619 -29.45 -10.34 -32.79
N LEU A 620 -28.64 -9.35 -33.22
CA LEU A 620 -28.99 -7.92 -33.11
C LEU A 620 -30.29 -7.57 -33.84
N LYS A 621 -30.69 -8.36 -34.85
CA LYS A 621 -31.93 -8.19 -35.63
C LYS A 621 -33.10 -9.02 -35.10
N SER A 622 -32.94 -9.68 -33.95
CA SER A 622 -34.00 -10.49 -33.34
C SER A 622 -35.25 -9.65 -33.05
N SER A 623 -36.43 -10.24 -33.26
CA SER A 623 -37.70 -9.64 -32.82
C SER A 623 -37.88 -9.67 -31.30
N ASP A 624 -37.13 -10.52 -30.59
CA ASP A 624 -37.06 -10.52 -29.13
C ASP A 624 -36.08 -9.44 -28.67
N LYS A 625 -36.63 -8.37 -28.07
CA LYS A 625 -35.84 -7.21 -27.63
C LYS A 625 -34.82 -7.55 -26.55
N THR A 626 -35.11 -8.52 -25.69
CA THR A 626 -34.18 -8.91 -24.62
C THR A 626 -33.00 -9.69 -25.21
N LEU A 627 -33.26 -10.54 -26.21
CA LEU A 627 -32.19 -11.23 -26.94
C LEU A 627 -31.32 -10.27 -27.76
N ALA A 628 -31.94 -9.32 -28.46
CA ALA A 628 -31.21 -8.29 -29.21
C ALA A 628 -30.32 -7.44 -28.28
N LEU A 629 -30.83 -7.06 -27.10
CA LEU A 629 -30.05 -6.38 -26.07
C LEU A 629 -28.91 -7.25 -25.54
N ALA A 630 -29.16 -8.54 -25.29
CA ALA A 630 -28.11 -9.47 -24.83
C ALA A 630 -26.98 -9.62 -25.85
N ALA A 631 -27.31 -9.66 -27.14
CA ALA A 631 -26.34 -9.69 -28.24
C ALA A 631 -25.51 -8.40 -28.28
N GLU A 632 -26.16 -7.24 -28.18
CA GLU A 632 -25.47 -5.94 -28.11
C GLU A 632 -24.52 -5.86 -26.91
N ARG A 633 -24.98 -6.22 -25.70
CA ARG A 633 -24.18 -6.22 -24.46
C ARG A 633 -22.99 -7.19 -24.54
N TYR A 634 -23.18 -8.35 -25.15
CA TYR A 634 -22.08 -9.28 -25.38
C TYR A 634 -21.02 -8.66 -26.30
N LEU A 635 -21.43 -8.11 -27.46
CA LEU A 635 -20.55 -7.49 -28.44
C LEU A 635 -19.83 -6.24 -27.88
N GLU A 636 -20.52 -5.44 -27.07
CA GLU A 636 -19.90 -4.32 -26.33
C GLU A 636 -18.73 -4.81 -25.48
N SER A 637 -18.93 -5.90 -24.73
CA SER A 637 -17.89 -6.44 -23.86
C SER A 637 -16.81 -7.21 -24.61
N GLU A 638 -17.14 -7.94 -25.68
CA GLU A 638 -16.19 -8.65 -26.55
C GLU A 638 -15.13 -7.67 -27.05
N ASP A 639 -15.60 -6.48 -27.47
CA ASP A 639 -14.80 -5.28 -27.72
C ASP A 639 -13.74 -5.44 -28.83
N GLY A 640 -13.85 -6.45 -29.69
CA GLY A 640 -13.05 -6.62 -30.89
C GLY A 640 -13.47 -5.69 -32.03
N VAL A 641 -12.61 -5.53 -33.04
CA VAL A 641 -12.85 -4.59 -34.17
C VAL A 641 -14.20 -4.86 -34.86
N GLU A 642 -14.50 -6.13 -35.13
CA GLU A 642 -15.74 -6.55 -35.79
C GLU A 642 -16.97 -6.29 -34.91
N ALA A 643 -16.91 -6.65 -33.62
CA ALA A 643 -18.00 -6.43 -32.66
C ALA A 643 -18.31 -4.93 -32.50
N ARG A 644 -17.28 -4.10 -32.35
CA ARG A 644 -17.43 -2.64 -32.28
C ARG A 644 -18.08 -2.08 -33.54
N THR A 645 -17.71 -2.58 -34.71
CA THR A 645 -18.31 -2.15 -35.98
C THR A 645 -19.81 -2.45 -36.02
N LEU A 646 -20.21 -3.65 -35.59
CA LEU A 646 -21.61 -4.06 -35.53
C LEU A 646 -22.43 -3.22 -34.54
N VAL A 647 -21.88 -2.95 -33.35
CA VAL A 647 -22.55 -2.13 -32.33
C VAL A 647 -22.66 -0.68 -32.80
N LEU A 648 -21.58 -0.05 -33.27
CA LEU A 648 -21.60 1.34 -33.73
C LEU A 648 -22.56 1.56 -34.90
N ALA A 649 -22.76 0.56 -35.76
CA ALA A 649 -23.74 0.64 -36.85
C ALA A 649 -25.19 0.79 -36.35
N GLN A 650 -25.51 0.31 -35.15
CA GLN A 650 -26.84 0.52 -34.52
C GLN A 650 -27.00 1.92 -33.92
N HIS A 651 -25.90 2.64 -33.65
CA HIS A 651 -25.87 3.91 -32.93
C HIS A 651 -25.28 5.06 -33.75
N ALA A 652 -25.53 5.05 -35.07
CA ALA A 652 -25.06 6.10 -35.96
C ALA A 652 -25.63 7.47 -35.56
N ASN A 653 -24.78 8.50 -35.50
CA ASN A 653 -25.09 9.86 -35.04
C ASN A 653 -25.34 10.03 -33.53
N GLU A 654 -25.11 9.00 -32.71
CA GLU A 654 -25.25 9.10 -31.25
C GLU A 654 -23.93 9.42 -30.54
N ALA A 655 -22.82 9.50 -31.27
CA ALA A 655 -21.46 9.62 -30.72
C ALA A 655 -21.15 8.56 -29.64
N LYS A 656 -21.66 7.33 -29.78
CA LYS A 656 -21.43 6.23 -28.82
C LYS A 656 -19.93 5.89 -28.75
N ILE A 657 -19.37 5.86 -27.54
CA ILE A 657 -17.95 5.54 -27.28
C ILE A 657 -17.86 4.15 -26.65
N LEU A 658 -17.24 3.21 -27.36
CA LEU A 658 -17.01 1.83 -26.91
C LEU A 658 -15.68 1.67 -26.17
N GLY A 659 -15.48 0.52 -25.52
CA GLY A 659 -14.35 0.22 -24.64
C GLY A 659 -14.69 0.46 -23.16
N ALA A 660 -14.13 -0.36 -22.29
CA ALA A 660 -14.33 -0.29 -20.84
C ALA A 660 -13.35 0.69 -20.18
N ARG A 661 -13.75 1.19 -19.00
CA ARG A 661 -12.80 1.74 -18.02
C ARG A 661 -12.22 0.59 -17.23
N ASP A 662 -12.80 0.31 -16.07
CA ASP A 662 -12.61 -0.90 -15.28
C ASP A 662 -13.68 -1.97 -15.58
N ALA A 663 -14.83 -1.58 -16.13
CA ALA A 663 -15.91 -2.46 -16.55
C ALA A 663 -16.76 -1.89 -17.71
N PHE A 664 -17.52 -2.76 -18.38
CA PHE A 664 -18.62 -2.39 -19.28
C PHE A 664 -19.91 -2.27 -18.46
N VAL A 665 -20.30 -1.04 -18.13
CA VAL A 665 -21.46 -0.77 -17.24
C VAL A 665 -22.70 -0.35 -18.05
N PRO A 666 -23.83 -1.08 -17.92
CA PRO A 666 -25.13 -0.68 -18.51
C PRO A 666 -25.69 0.63 -17.91
N VAL A 667 -26.54 1.32 -18.67
CA VAL A 667 -27.03 2.69 -18.37
C VAL A 667 -27.98 2.75 -17.16
N ASP A 668 -28.59 1.63 -16.77
CA ASP A 668 -29.58 1.54 -15.68
C ASP A 668 -28.98 0.84 -14.44
N LYS A 669 -28.79 1.63 -13.39
CA LYS A 669 -28.16 1.19 -12.14
C LYS A 669 -29.13 0.38 -11.29
N LYS A 670 -28.79 -0.88 -11.02
CA LYS A 670 -29.22 -1.55 -9.78
C LYS A 670 -28.03 -1.69 -8.84
N SER A 671 -28.27 -1.45 -7.55
CA SER A 671 -27.32 -1.85 -6.52
C SER A 671 -27.19 -3.37 -6.58
N PHE A 672 -25.97 -3.85 -6.79
CA PHE A 672 -25.62 -5.26 -6.78
C PHE A 672 -24.48 -5.48 -5.77
N ASN A 673 -24.30 -6.72 -5.32
CA ASN A 673 -23.28 -7.04 -4.33
C ASN A 673 -21.87 -6.82 -4.89
N ALA A 674 -21.16 -5.80 -4.37
CA ALA A 674 -19.83 -5.41 -4.86
C ALA A 674 -18.76 -6.49 -4.65
N LEU A 675 -18.83 -7.23 -3.54
CA LEU A 675 -17.90 -8.33 -3.26
C LEU A 675 -18.04 -9.44 -4.30
N LEU A 676 -19.28 -9.79 -4.64
CA LEU A 676 -19.57 -10.82 -5.63
C LEU A 676 -19.11 -10.44 -7.04
N LEU A 677 -19.21 -9.16 -7.40
CA LEU A 677 -18.65 -8.65 -8.66
C LEU A 677 -17.11 -8.69 -8.64
N SER A 678 -16.47 -8.35 -7.51
CA SER A 678 -15.01 -8.48 -7.38
C SER A 678 -14.57 -9.92 -7.61
N GLU A 679 -15.19 -10.89 -6.92
CA GLU A 679 -14.88 -12.32 -7.09
C GLU A 679 -15.08 -12.79 -8.55
N LEU A 680 -16.14 -12.34 -9.22
CA LEU A 680 -16.38 -12.64 -10.63
C LEU A 680 -15.27 -12.05 -11.53
N PHE A 681 -14.90 -10.78 -11.33
CA PHE A 681 -13.88 -10.10 -12.13
C PHE A 681 -12.51 -10.74 -11.92
N GLU A 682 -12.14 -11.05 -10.67
CA GLU A 682 -10.91 -11.76 -10.32
C GLU A 682 -10.87 -13.13 -11.00
N SER A 683 -12.00 -13.83 -11.11
CA SER A 683 -12.08 -15.14 -11.79
C SER A 683 -11.77 -15.10 -13.30
N VAL A 684 -11.64 -13.91 -13.89
CA VAL A 684 -11.22 -13.67 -15.27
C VAL A 684 -10.04 -12.70 -15.36
N ASN A 685 -9.25 -12.58 -14.28
CA ASN A 685 -8.09 -11.71 -14.16
C ASN A 685 -8.41 -10.24 -14.47
N ALA A 686 -9.56 -9.75 -14.01
CA ALA A 686 -9.97 -8.34 -14.10
C ALA A 686 -10.21 -7.76 -12.70
N PHE A 687 -10.25 -6.43 -12.60
CA PHE A 687 -10.52 -5.71 -11.36
C PHE A 687 -11.71 -4.78 -11.51
N TYR A 688 -12.55 -4.70 -10.48
CA TYR A 688 -13.71 -3.80 -10.43
C TYR A 688 -13.51 -2.74 -9.35
N PHE A 689 -13.34 -1.48 -9.75
CA PHE A 689 -13.11 -0.36 -8.83
C PHE A 689 -14.39 0.44 -8.51
N GLY A 690 -15.44 0.26 -9.32
CA GLY A 690 -16.75 0.88 -9.11
C GLY A 690 -16.87 2.27 -9.73
N GLU A 691 -18.09 2.63 -10.16
CA GLU A 691 -18.32 3.82 -10.99
C GLU A 691 -18.11 5.17 -10.30
N GLU A 692 -18.25 5.28 -8.96
CA GLU A 692 -18.16 6.58 -8.27
C GLU A 692 -16.80 7.26 -8.49
N LYS A 693 -15.77 6.46 -8.74
CA LYS A 693 -14.40 6.90 -8.95
C LYS A 693 -14.19 7.68 -10.24
N PHE A 694 -15.04 7.53 -11.26
CA PHE A 694 -14.84 8.12 -12.59
C PHE A 694 -15.85 9.23 -12.94
N SER A 695 -16.43 9.88 -11.93
CA SER A 695 -17.55 10.81 -12.14
C SER A 695 -17.18 12.03 -12.99
N ASP A 696 -15.96 12.57 -12.87
CA ASP A 696 -15.54 13.76 -13.60
C ASP A 696 -15.10 13.44 -15.04
N ILE A 697 -14.41 12.31 -15.25
CA ILE A 697 -14.16 11.76 -16.60
C ILE A 697 -15.49 11.63 -17.37
N LYS A 698 -16.50 11.01 -16.76
CA LYS A 698 -17.81 10.78 -17.40
C LYS A 698 -18.51 12.08 -17.78
N LYS A 699 -18.43 13.12 -16.93
CA LYS A 699 -19.00 14.44 -17.23
C LYS A 699 -18.30 15.09 -18.42
N MET A 700 -16.96 15.03 -18.49
CA MET A 700 -16.21 15.61 -19.60
C MET A 700 -16.46 14.85 -20.91
N GLU A 701 -16.45 13.52 -20.88
CA GLU A 701 -16.80 12.69 -22.04
C GLU A 701 -18.20 13.04 -22.60
N GLU A 702 -19.21 13.11 -21.73
CA GLU A 702 -20.58 13.46 -22.14
C GLU A 702 -20.64 14.85 -22.77
N LYS A 703 -19.93 15.84 -22.20
CA LYS A 703 -19.82 17.18 -22.77
C LYS A 703 -19.23 17.14 -24.18
N LEU A 704 -18.17 16.36 -24.40
CA LEU A 704 -17.53 16.24 -25.72
C LEU A 704 -18.42 15.48 -26.73
N ARG A 705 -19.21 14.51 -26.27
CA ARG A 705 -20.21 13.84 -27.11
C ARG A 705 -21.29 14.80 -27.60
N VAL A 706 -21.85 15.61 -26.70
CA VAL A 706 -22.82 16.65 -27.06
C VAL A 706 -22.19 17.63 -28.06
N GLU A 707 -20.94 18.06 -27.83
CA GLU A 707 -20.20 18.94 -28.73
C GLU A 707 -20.07 18.34 -30.16
N ALA A 708 -19.72 17.05 -30.26
CA ALA A 708 -19.58 16.34 -31.53
C ALA A 708 -20.92 16.17 -32.28
N ILE A 709 -22.04 16.09 -31.56
CA ILE A 709 -23.38 15.94 -32.14
C ILE A 709 -23.91 17.30 -32.64
N GLU A 710 -23.75 18.35 -31.83
CA GLU A 710 -24.30 19.68 -32.10
C GLU A 710 -23.50 20.46 -33.15
N ASN A 711 -22.20 20.19 -33.29
CA ASN A 711 -21.33 20.93 -34.21
C ASN A 711 -21.04 20.15 -35.51
N PRO A 712 -21.67 20.50 -36.65
CA PRO A 712 -21.47 19.79 -37.92
C PRO A 712 -20.09 19.98 -38.56
N ASP A 713 -19.37 21.05 -38.17
CA ASP A 713 -18.02 21.33 -38.65
C ASP A 713 -16.94 20.56 -37.87
N LEU A 714 -17.28 20.01 -36.69
CA LEU A 714 -16.39 19.16 -35.89
C LEU A 714 -16.39 17.74 -36.46
N LYS A 715 -15.23 17.29 -36.96
CA LYS A 715 -15.06 15.98 -37.62
C LYS A 715 -14.66 14.88 -36.66
N SER A 716 -13.76 15.17 -35.73
CA SER A 716 -13.29 14.22 -34.74
C SER A 716 -12.74 14.91 -33.50
N ILE A 717 -12.81 14.21 -32.38
CA ILE A 717 -12.23 14.60 -31.10
C ILE A 717 -11.25 13.49 -30.67
N PHE A 718 -10.07 13.90 -30.23
CA PHE A 718 -9.12 13.06 -29.51
C PHE A 718 -8.86 13.70 -28.15
N ALA A 719 -8.98 12.97 -27.05
CA ALA A 719 -8.76 13.56 -25.74
C ALA A 719 -8.12 12.61 -24.74
N ILE A 720 -7.21 13.13 -23.94
CA ILE A 720 -6.74 12.52 -22.69
C ILE A 720 -7.58 13.09 -21.56
N LEU A 721 -8.35 12.23 -20.90
CA LEU A 721 -9.27 12.56 -19.82
C LEU A 721 -8.78 11.92 -18.51
N PRO A 722 -8.05 12.65 -17.65
CA PRO A 722 -7.68 12.16 -16.32
C PRO A 722 -8.88 12.09 -15.37
N GLU A 723 -8.73 11.30 -14.30
CA GLU A 723 -9.72 11.11 -13.21
C GLU A 723 -10.27 12.43 -12.66
N ASP A 724 -9.39 13.42 -12.49
CA ASP A 724 -9.73 14.75 -12.00
C ASP A 724 -10.28 15.66 -13.09
N ALA A 725 -11.16 16.60 -12.73
CA ALA A 725 -11.66 17.62 -13.66
C ALA A 725 -10.56 18.55 -14.25
N ALA A 726 -9.36 18.54 -13.68
CA ALA A 726 -8.17 19.25 -14.12
C ALA A 726 -7.27 18.36 -15.00
N GLY A 727 -6.46 18.97 -15.88
CA GLY A 727 -5.51 18.24 -16.73
C GLY A 727 -6.11 17.62 -18.00
N GLN A 728 -7.33 18.01 -18.36
CA GLN A 728 -8.02 17.50 -19.55
C GLN A 728 -7.33 18.04 -20.82
N GLU A 729 -6.94 17.18 -21.75
CA GLU A 729 -6.22 17.58 -22.97
C GLU A 729 -6.97 17.13 -24.21
N ILE A 730 -7.32 18.06 -25.11
CA ILE A 730 -8.33 17.81 -26.15
C ILE A 730 -7.85 18.37 -27.48
N VAL A 731 -7.79 17.52 -28.50
CA VAL A 731 -7.57 17.87 -29.90
C VAL A 731 -8.90 17.80 -30.65
N ARG A 732 -9.38 18.95 -31.12
CA ARG A 732 -10.58 19.10 -31.93
C ARG A 732 -10.20 19.31 -33.39
N VAL A 733 -10.70 18.44 -34.26
CA VAL A 733 -10.46 18.54 -35.71
C VAL A 733 -11.72 19.10 -36.37
N TYR A 734 -11.67 20.38 -36.72
CA TYR A 734 -12.73 21.03 -37.50
C TYR A 734 -12.46 20.88 -38.99
N LYS A 735 -13.45 21.25 -39.81
CA LYS A 735 -13.34 21.25 -41.28
C LYS A 735 -12.17 22.10 -41.81
N ASP A 736 -11.82 23.18 -41.12
CA ASP A 736 -10.87 24.21 -41.57
C ASP A 736 -9.66 24.41 -40.64
N LYS A 737 -9.68 23.87 -39.42
CA LYS A 737 -8.62 24.05 -38.42
C LYS A 737 -8.54 22.89 -37.42
N ILE A 738 -7.40 22.77 -36.74
CA ILE A 738 -7.18 21.81 -35.65
C ILE A 738 -6.84 22.60 -34.40
N VAL A 739 -7.61 22.40 -33.34
CA VAL A 739 -7.47 23.16 -32.09
C VAL A 739 -7.07 22.21 -30.96
N PHE A 740 -6.01 22.56 -30.25
CA PHE A 740 -5.61 21.91 -29.01
C PHE A 740 -6.06 22.75 -27.82
N THR A 741 -6.69 22.10 -26.84
CA THR A 741 -7.15 22.71 -25.61
C THR A 741 -6.61 21.94 -24.42
N PHE A 742 -6.03 22.63 -23.45
CA PHE A 742 -5.54 22.07 -22.18
C PHE A 742 -6.22 22.75 -21.01
N TYR A 743 -6.98 22.00 -20.20
CA TYR A 743 -7.66 22.51 -19.01
C TYR A 743 -6.72 22.41 -17.81
N GLU A 744 -6.32 23.55 -17.25
CA GLU A 744 -5.56 23.55 -15.99
C GLU A 744 -6.45 23.18 -14.81
N ASP A 745 -7.71 23.63 -14.84
CA ASP A 745 -8.74 23.32 -13.85
C ASP A 745 -10.14 23.61 -14.42
N ALA A 746 -11.17 23.47 -13.59
CA ALA A 746 -12.56 23.72 -13.98
C ALA A 746 -12.83 25.15 -14.46
N ALA A 747 -11.99 26.12 -14.10
CA ALA A 747 -12.15 27.53 -14.42
C ALA A 747 -11.20 28.03 -15.52
N ARG A 748 -10.14 27.29 -15.87
CA ARG A 748 -9.08 27.76 -16.77
C ARG A 748 -8.72 26.74 -17.84
N TYR A 749 -8.56 27.22 -19.07
CA TYR A 749 -7.99 26.42 -20.15
C TYR A 749 -7.13 27.26 -21.09
N TRP A 750 -6.13 26.63 -21.67
CA TRP A 750 -5.33 27.16 -22.75
C TRP A 750 -5.87 26.63 -24.08
N GLU A 751 -5.88 27.49 -25.10
CA GLU A 751 -6.27 27.12 -26.46
C GLU A 751 -5.19 27.56 -27.45
N ARG A 752 -4.89 26.68 -28.41
CA ARG A 752 -4.11 27.05 -29.60
C ARG A 752 -4.49 26.24 -30.84
N THR A 753 -4.13 26.74 -32.01
CA THR A 753 -4.22 25.99 -33.27
C THR A 753 -2.97 25.12 -33.47
N LEU A 754 -3.15 23.84 -33.77
CA LEU A 754 -2.05 22.95 -34.17
C LEU A 754 -1.72 23.12 -35.65
N THR A 755 -0.44 22.98 -35.99
CA THR A 755 0.00 22.92 -37.39
C THR A 755 -0.38 21.58 -38.02
N ALA A 756 -0.50 21.54 -39.36
CA ALA A 756 -0.76 20.30 -40.08
C ALA A 756 0.30 19.22 -39.79
N LYS A 757 1.58 19.62 -39.68
CA LYS A 757 2.69 18.70 -39.40
C LYS A 757 2.61 18.07 -38.00
N GLU A 758 2.23 18.84 -36.98
CA GLU A 758 2.03 18.33 -35.62
C GLU A 758 0.90 17.29 -35.59
N TYR A 759 -0.23 17.59 -36.24
CA TYR A 759 -1.37 16.68 -36.30
C TYR A 759 -1.08 15.42 -37.12
N GLU A 760 -0.42 15.53 -38.27
CA GLU A 760 -0.03 14.38 -39.09
C GLU A 760 0.90 13.42 -38.34
N ALA A 761 1.87 13.96 -37.58
CA ALA A 761 2.77 13.16 -36.76
C ALA A 761 2.00 12.41 -35.65
N PHE A 762 1.10 13.11 -34.95
CA PHE A 762 0.22 12.53 -33.95
C PHE A 762 -0.70 11.44 -34.53
N TYR A 763 -1.39 11.73 -35.63
CA TYR A 763 -2.31 10.78 -36.24
C TYR A 763 -1.58 9.54 -36.79
N ARG A 764 -0.39 9.73 -37.38
CA ARG A 764 0.48 8.61 -37.78
C ARG A 764 0.89 7.76 -36.58
N PHE A 765 1.24 8.38 -35.45
CA PHE A 765 1.56 7.66 -34.22
C PHE A 765 0.40 6.77 -33.77
N LEU A 766 -0.84 7.27 -33.79
CA LEU A 766 -2.03 6.48 -33.43
C LEU A 766 -2.18 5.23 -34.30
N ILE A 767 -1.99 5.37 -35.62
CA ILE A 767 -2.13 4.26 -36.59
C ILE A 767 -0.99 3.25 -36.43
N VAL A 768 0.26 3.71 -36.40
CA VAL A 768 1.45 2.82 -36.35
C VAL A 768 1.44 1.98 -35.08
N ASN A 769 1.05 2.58 -33.96
CA ASN A 769 1.00 1.90 -32.66
C ASN A 769 -0.34 1.20 -32.38
N LYS A 770 -1.29 1.21 -33.33
CA LYS A 770 -2.61 0.59 -33.21
C LYS A 770 -3.30 0.94 -31.88
N ILE A 771 -3.30 2.23 -31.51
CA ILE A 771 -3.84 2.69 -30.23
C ILE A 771 -5.31 2.27 -30.07
N ASP A 772 -6.06 2.23 -31.16
CA ASP A 772 -7.46 1.76 -31.22
C ASP A 772 -7.65 0.26 -30.94
N SER A 773 -6.56 -0.50 -30.90
CA SER A 773 -6.54 -1.94 -30.66
C SER A 773 -6.00 -2.29 -29.26
N LEU A 774 -5.61 -1.30 -28.47
CA LEU A 774 -5.17 -1.52 -27.10
C LEU A 774 -6.35 -1.96 -26.21
N SER A 775 -6.08 -2.91 -25.33
CA SER A 775 -6.95 -3.25 -24.19
C SER A 775 -6.75 -2.24 -23.05
N THR A 776 -7.52 -2.39 -21.98
CA THR A 776 -7.31 -1.63 -20.74
C THR A 776 -5.92 -1.92 -20.19
N VAL A 777 -5.16 -0.87 -19.87
CA VAL A 777 -3.81 -0.99 -19.29
C VAL A 777 -3.92 -0.80 -17.78
N ASN A 778 -3.60 -1.83 -16.99
CA ASN A 778 -3.65 -1.75 -15.53
C ASN A 778 -2.34 -2.32 -14.97
N ASN A 779 -1.50 -1.46 -14.39
CA ASN A 779 -0.36 -1.92 -13.61
C ASN A 779 -0.81 -2.14 -12.16
N ASP A 780 -0.33 -3.17 -11.49
CA ASP A 780 -0.54 -3.33 -10.06
C ASP A 780 0.21 -2.21 -9.31
N CYS A 781 -0.53 -1.28 -8.71
CA CYS A 781 0.04 -0.13 -8.00
C CYS A 781 -0.98 0.51 -7.05
N SER A 782 -0.53 0.76 -5.82
CA SER A 782 -1.29 1.43 -4.76
C SER A 782 -1.51 2.93 -5.02
N GLU A 783 -0.61 3.61 -5.73
CA GLU A 783 -0.62 5.06 -5.98
C GLU A 783 -0.61 5.41 -7.48
N CYS A 784 -1.61 4.95 -8.23
CA CYS A 784 -1.75 5.27 -9.65
C CYS A 784 -2.93 6.19 -9.94
N SER A 785 -2.71 7.16 -10.84
CA SER A 785 -3.79 7.94 -11.44
C SER A 785 -4.45 7.17 -12.57
N SER A 786 -5.76 7.36 -12.69
CA SER A 786 -6.55 6.79 -13.78
C SER A 786 -6.74 7.82 -14.88
N SER A 787 -6.73 7.41 -16.15
CA SER A 787 -7.15 8.26 -17.26
C SER A 787 -7.70 7.43 -18.42
N GLU A 788 -8.41 8.08 -19.33
CA GLU A 788 -8.79 7.48 -20.61
C GLU A 788 -8.33 8.33 -21.79
N PHE A 789 -7.92 7.67 -22.86
CA PHE A 789 -7.76 8.28 -24.17
C PHE A 789 -8.99 7.96 -25.01
N VAL A 790 -9.77 8.99 -25.40
CA VAL A 790 -10.94 8.84 -26.26
C VAL A 790 -10.64 9.32 -27.68
N MET A 791 -11.12 8.57 -28.66
CA MET A 791 -11.05 8.91 -30.09
C MET A 791 -12.41 8.65 -30.73
N PHE A 792 -13.11 9.71 -31.15
CA PHE A 792 -14.47 9.55 -31.67
C PHE A 792 -14.92 10.69 -32.60
N SER A 793 -16.03 10.43 -33.28
CA SER A 793 -16.77 11.40 -34.10
C SER A 793 -18.26 11.33 -33.76
N ARG A 794 -19.09 12.10 -34.47
CA ARG A 794 -20.56 11.99 -34.37
C ARG A 794 -21.08 10.57 -34.64
N ASN A 795 -20.36 9.77 -35.42
CA ASN A 795 -20.72 8.38 -35.74
C ASN A 795 -20.26 7.36 -34.68
N GLY A 796 -19.68 7.84 -33.58
CA GLY A 796 -19.14 7.02 -32.51
C GLY A 796 -17.62 6.89 -32.55
N GLY A 797 -17.09 6.08 -31.64
CA GLY A 797 -15.66 5.85 -31.48
C GLY A 797 -15.31 4.92 -30.32
N ARG A 798 -14.10 5.07 -29.78
CA ARG A 798 -13.52 4.18 -28.76
C ARG A 798 -12.80 4.97 -27.67
N ARG A 799 -12.74 4.38 -26.47
CA ARG A 799 -11.85 4.75 -25.37
C ARG A 799 -10.76 3.69 -25.17
N VAL A 800 -9.62 4.11 -24.67
CA VAL A 800 -8.57 3.26 -24.10
C VAL A 800 -8.32 3.76 -22.69
N PHE A 801 -8.69 2.96 -21.69
CA PHE A 801 -8.48 3.29 -20.29
C PHE A 801 -7.13 2.76 -19.79
N TYR A 802 -6.46 3.55 -18.96
CA TYR A 802 -5.19 3.16 -18.38
C TYR A 802 -5.00 3.66 -16.94
N ARG A 803 -4.35 2.82 -16.14
CA ARG A 803 -3.92 3.08 -14.77
C ARG A 803 -2.45 2.64 -14.65
N THR A 804 -1.54 3.61 -14.59
CA THR A 804 -0.10 3.35 -14.65
C THR A 804 0.65 4.18 -13.61
N ASN A 805 1.74 3.61 -13.07
CA ASN A 805 2.76 4.35 -12.33
C ASN A 805 3.87 4.77 -13.31
N TYR A 806 4.70 5.74 -12.93
CA TYR A 806 5.74 6.32 -13.78
C TYR A 806 6.92 5.37 -14.11
N GLU A 807 6.89 4.13 -13.63
CA GLU A 807 8.07 3.24 -13.60
C GLU A 807 8.18 2.27 -14.79
N LYS A 808 7.07 1.92 -15.46
CA LYS A 808 7.09 1.04 -16.64
C LYS A 808 6.71 1.82 -17.90
N GLN A 809 7.69 2.08 -18.77
CA GLN A 809 7.47 2.79 -20.03
C GLN A 809 6.49 2.02 -20.94
N SER A 810 5.35 2.64 -21.22
CA SER A 810 4.30 2.12 -22.11
C SER A 810 4.12 3.02 -23.34
N VAL A 811 3.48 2.50 -24.39
CA VAL A 811 3.12 3.31 -25.58
C VAL A 811 2.17 4.47 -25.24
N ILE A 812 1.44 4.37 -24.12
CA ILE A 812 0.60 5.44 -23.58
C ILE A 812 1.44 6.59 -23.03
N ASP A 813 2.63 6.32 -22.49
CA ASP A 813 3.51 7.38 -21.99
C ASP A 813 4.11 8.20 -23.15
N ASP A 814 4.38 7.56 -24.29
CA ASP A 814 4.77 8.27 -25.49
C ASP A 814 3.61 9.09 -26.09
N LEU A 815 2.37 8.61 -26.00
CA LEU A 815 1.18 9.39 -26.34
C LEU A 815 1.05 10.64 -25.44
N LYS A 816 1.23 10.49 -24.12
CA LYS A 816 1.23 11.62 -23.18
C LYS A 816 2.33 12.64 -23.51
N LYS A 817 3.53 12.19 -23.88
CA LYS A 817 4.63 13.09 -24.31
C LYS A 817 4.27 13.88 -25.58
N ILE A 818 3.54 13.29 -26.52
CA ILE A 818 3.06 14.01 -27.71
C ILE A 818 2.11 15.13 -27.29
N PHE A 819 1.14 14.83 -26.43
CA PHE A 819 0.20 15.81 -25.88
C PHE A 819 0.91 16.92 -25.09
N GLU A 820 1.89 16.56 -24.25
CA GLU A 820 2.73 17.52 -23.53
C GLU A 820 3.50 18.44 -24.49
N SER A 821 4.03 17.88 -25.60
CA SER A 821 4.72 18.68 -26.62
C SER A 821 3.82 19.74 -27.26
N PHE A 822 2.49 19.52 -27.27
CA PHE A 822 1.57 20.52 -27.78
C PHE A 822 1.51 21.77 -26.89
N LYS A 823 1.95 21.74 -25.63
CA LYS A 823 1.92 22.90 -24.74
C LYS A 823 3.01 23.94 -25.02
N ALA A 824 4.05 23.59 -25.79
CA ALA A 824 5.20 24.46 -26.05
C ALA A 824 4.94 25.63 -27.04
N GLY A 825 3.78 25.65 -27.71
CA GLY A 825 3.42 26.71 -28.67
C GLY A 825 2.78 27.95 -28.04
N GLU A 826 2.66 29.04 -28.81
CA GLU A 826 1.91 30.23 -28.37
C GLU A 826 0.42 29.90 -28.17
N GLY A 827 0.01 29.73 -26.91
CA GLY A 827 -1.38 29.51 -26.50
C GLY A 827 -2.02 30.76 -25.90
N LYS A 828 -3.35 30.80 -25.93
CA LYS A 828 -4.14 31.82 -25.26
C LYS A 828 -4.79 31.24 -24.01
N LEU A 829 -4.61 31.86 -22.85
CA LEU A 829 -5.31 31.50 -21.62
C LEU A 829 -6.73 32.07 -21.64
N HIS A 830 -7.70 31.22 -21.30
CA HIS A 830 -9.09 31.56 -21.13
C HIS A 830 -9.53 31.25 -19.70
N TYR A 831 -10.25 32.20 -19.09
CA TYR A 831 -10.98 31.98 -17.87
C TYR A 831 -12.46 31.75 -18.21
N MET A 832 -13.02 30.62 -17.78
CA MET A 832 -14.46 30.33 -17.90
C MET A 832 -15.31 31.44 -17.25
N LEU A 833 -14.74 32.15 -16.27
CA LEU A 833 -15.39 33.28 -15.61
C LEU A 833 -15.52 34.53 -16.48
N SER A 834 -14.69 34.71 -17.51
CA SER A 834 -14.77 35.86 -18.40
C SER A 834 -16.11 35.94 -19.15
N ASP A 835 -16.76 34.79 -19.36
CA ASP A 835 -18.10 34.71 -19.96
C ASP A 835 -19.21 35.08 -18.96
N LYS A 836 -18.95 34.90 -17.65
CA LYS A 836 -19.93 35.10 -16.56
C LYS A 836 -19.81 36.47 -15.90
N ILE A 837 -18.61 37.05 -15.86
CA ILE A 837 -18.34 38.37 -15.28
C ILE A 837 -17.58 39.24 -16.28
N LYS A 838 -18.26 40.28 -16.76
CA LYS A 838 -17.65 41.30 -17.61
C LYS A 838 -16.64 42.13 -16.81
N GLY A 839 -15.45 42.34 -17.36
CA GLY A 839 -14.40 43.19 -16.77
C GLY A 839 -13.35 42.47 -15.93
N LEU A 840 -13.25 41.13 -16.04
CA LEU A 840 -12.11 40.38 -15.53
C LEU A 840 -10.86 40.66 -16.38
N GLU A 841 -9.84 41.21 -15.75
CA GLU A 841 -8.54 41.56 -16.35
C GLU A 841 -7.46 40.61 -15.82
N VAL A 842 -6.65 40.06 -16.72
CA VAL A 842 -5.47 39.24 -16.39
C VAL A 842 -4.25 40.15 -16.44
N LEU A 843 -3.69 40.50 -15.29
CA LEU A 843 -2.53 41.38 -15.17
C LEU A 843 -1.20 40.61 -15.22
N LEU A 844 -1.20 39.37 -14.73
CA LEU A 844 -0.09 38.43 -14.85
C LEU A 844 -0.64 37.00 -14.96
N ALA A 845 -0.36 36.35 -16.08
CA ALA A 845 -0.49 34.91 -16.26
C ALA A 845 0.71 34.46 -17.09
N ASP A 846 1.72 33.90 -16.43
CA ASP A 846 3.03 33.64 -17.00
C ASP A 846 3.54 32.29 -16.48
N ASN A 847 4.10 31.47 -17.37
CA ASN A 847 4.57 30.13 -17.02
C ASN A 847 5.86 30.15 -16.19
N LYS A 848 6.66 31.22 -16.28
CA LYS A 848 7.89 31.44 -15.53
C LYS A 848 7.63 32.11 -14.18
N PHE A 849 6.77 33.13 -14.14
CA PHE A 849 6.49 33.93 -12.93
C PHE A 849 5.13 33.62 -12.32
N VAL A 850 5.13 32.93 -11.19
CA VAL A 850 3.91 32.56 -10.44
C VAL A 850 3.65 33.61 -9.36
N ALA A 851 2.52 34.33 -9.42
CA ALA A 851 2.10 35.26 -8.37
C ALA A 851 1.77 34.53 -7.06
N ARG A 852 2.30 35.03 -5.95
CA ARG A 852 2.16 34.43 -4.62
C ARG A 852 1.54 35.38 -3.59
N ALA A 853 1.82 36.68 -3.68
CA ALA A 853 1.21 37.69 -2.82
C ALA A 853 1.10 39.04 -3.53
N ILE A 854 0.16 39.86 -3.08
CA ILE A 854 -0.12 41.18 -3.63
C ILE A 854 0.04 42.24 -2.53
N TRP A 855 0.65 43.36 -2.87
CA TRP A 855 0.74 44.52 -2.00
C TRP A 855 0.52 45.81 -2.79
N LYS A 856 -0.25 46.74 -2.22
CA LYS A 856 -0.45 48.06 -2.82
C LYS A 856 -0.62 49.12 -1.74
N ASN A 857 0.16 50.18 -1.83
CA ASN A 857 0.01 51.39 -1.03
C ASN A 857 0.07 52.62 -1.95
N ALA A 858 -1.04 53.36 -2.03
CA ALA A 858 -1.22 54.43 -3.02
C ALA A 858 -0.84 53.97 -4.45
N ASP A 859 0.07 54.68 -5.11
CA ASP A 859 0.49 54.40 -6.49
C ASP A 859 1.50 53.24 -6.58
N ASP A 860 2.09 52.81 -5.47
CA ASP A 860 3.07 51.71 -5.45
C ASP A 860 2.34 50.37 -5.41
N PHE A 861 2.35 49.67 -6.54
CA PHE A 861 1.72 48.36 -6.71
C PHE A 861 2.78 47.30 -6.96
N ARG A 862 2.84 46.28 -6.09
CA ARG A 862 3.85 45.23 -6.13
C ARG A 862 3.19 43.85 -6.05
N VAL A 863 3.82 42.87 -6.68
CA VAL A 863 3.47 41.46 -6.59
C VAL A 863 4.72 40.66 -6.20
N LEU A 864 4.56 39.72 -5.28
CA LEU A 864 5.58 38.70 -5.00
C LEU A 864 5.37 37.58 -6.01
N VAL A 865 6.42 37.25 -6.76
CA VAL A 865 6.41 36.13 -7.69
C VAL A 865 7.42 35.07 -7.29
N GLU A 866 7.08 33.81 -7.53
CA GLU A 866 8.05 32.71 -7.59
C GLU A 866 8.58 32.61 -9.03
N ASP A 867 9.89 32.73 -9.20
CA ASP A 867 10.57 32.54 -10.49
C ASP A 867 10.94 31.06 -10.65
N LYS A 868 10.19 30.32 -11.47
CA LYS A 868 10.41 28.89 -11.69
C LYS A 868 11.77 28.59 -12.31
N ALA A 869 12.22 29.43 -13.24
CA ALA A 869 13.52 29.23 -13.88
C ALA A 869 14.66 29.41 -12.86
N LYS A 870 14.53 30.40 -11.97
CA LYS A 870 15.52 30.59 -10.89
C LYS A 870 15.49 29.45 -9.88
N LYS A 871 14.32 28.86 -9.61
CA LYS A 871 14.17 27.68 -8.75
C LYS A 871 14.87 26.45 -9.34
N GLU A 872 14.69 26.19 -10.63
CA GLU A 872 15.37 25.10 -11.35
C GLU A 872 16.89 25.32 -11.38
N GLU A 873 17.35 26.54 -11.63
CA GLU A 873 18.77 26.92 -11.58
C GLU A 873 19.37 26.64 -10.20
N ILE A 874 18.72 27.09 -9.11
CA ILE A 874 19.16 26.81 -7.73
C ILE A 874 19.20 25.31 -7.45
N SER A 875 18.21 24.54 -7.91
CA SER A 875 18.19 23.08 -7.72
C SER A 875 19.36 22.42 -8.43
N ALA A 876 19.62 22.77 -9.70
CA ALA A 876 20.70 22.19 -10.48
C ALA A 876 22.08 22.49 -9.86
N GLU A 877 22.30 23.72 -9.40
CA GLU A 877 23.54 24.11 -8.71
C GLU A 877 23.76 23.34 -7.40
N LEU A 878 22.69 23.12 -6.63
CA LEU A 878 22.73 22.33 -5.39
C LEU A 878 23.04 20.86 -5.69
N ASP A 879 22.34 20.26 -6.65
CA ASP A 879 22.49 18.85 -7.00
C ASP A 879 23.89 18.54 -7.56
N GLU A 880 24.45 19.44 -8.39
CA GLU A 880 25.83 19.30 -8.87
C GLU A 880 26.85 19.33 -7.73
N LYS A 881 26.67 20.26 -6.77
CA LYS A 881 27.57 20.40 -5.64
C LYS A 881 27.46 19.23 -4.65
N GLU A 882 26.25 18.75 -4.38
CA GLU A 882 25.98 17.59 -3.53
C GLU A 882 26.51 16.29 -4.16
N LYS A 883 26.41 16.16 -5.50
CA LYS A 883 27.01 15.04 -6.22
C LYS A 883 28.52 14.96 -6.01
N VAL A 884 29.22 16.10 -6.01
CA VAL A 884 30.67 16.16 -5.73
C VAL A 884 30.98 15.81 -4.27
N GLU A 885 30.19 16.31 -3.32
CA GLU A 885 30.35 16.03 -1.89
C GLU A 885 30.09 14.56 -1.54
N ASN A 886 29.05 13.96 -2.14
CA ASN A 886 28.67 12.57 -1.93
C ASN A 886 29.59 11.58 -2.65
N ALA A 887 30.38 12.03 -3.63
CA ALA A 887 31.40 11.21 -4.29
C ALA A 887 32.67 11.02 -3.43
N VAL A 888 32.80 11.75 -2.32
CA VAL A 888 33.92 11.57 -1.38
C VAL A 888 33.69 10.29 -0.57
N GLU A 889 34.63 9.35 -0.66
CA GLU A 889 34.58 8.08 0.09
C GLU A 889 34.74 8.32 1.59
N ILE A 890 33.63 8.27 2.33
CA ILE A 890 33.59 8.39 3.79
C ILE A 890 33.48 6.97 4.36
N ASP A 891 34.14 6.73 5.49
CA ASP A 891 34.01 5.48 6.22
C ASP A 891 32.58 5.35 6.77
N ASP A 892 31.89 4.23 6.52
CA ASP A 892 30.50 4.01 6.95
C ASP A 892 30.31 4.12 8.49
N GLU A 893 31.39 3.97 9.27
CA GLU A 893 31.37 4.15 10.73
C GLU A 893 31.61 5.60 11.18
N ASP A 894 32.05 6.50 10.29
CA ASP A 894 32.24 7.93 10.59
C ASP A 894 30.92 8.70 10.45
N TYR A 895 29.98 8.31 11.32
CA TYR A 895 28.65 8.89 11.40
C TYR A 895 28.70 10.40 11.61
N VAL A 896 29.72 10.91 12.32
CA VAL A 896 29.90 12.35 12.57
C VAL A 896 30.15 13.10 11.27
N LYS A 897 31.08 12.63 10.44
CA LYS A 897 31.40 13.31 9.17
C LYS A 897 30.27 13.22 8.14
N LYS A 898 29.55 12.09 8.12
CA LYS A 898 28.33 11.93 7.31
C LYS A 898 27.24 12.91 7.76
N GLN A 899 27.06 13.07 9.07
CA GLN A 899 26.15 14.06 9.65
C GLN A 899 26.59 15.49 9.36
N GLU A 900 27.88 15.81 9.42
CA GLU A 900 28.40 17.14 9.08
C GLU A 900 28.11 17.51 7.62
N ILE A 901 28.35 16.60 6.68
CA ILE A 901 28.06 16.82 5.25
C ILE A 901 26.55 16.97 5.03
N MET A 902 25.73 16.07 5.59
CA MET A 902 24.27 16.19 5.51
C MET A 902 23.76 17.49 6.12
N THR A 903 24.35 17.93 7.24
CA THR A 903 24.01 19.20 7.90
C THR A 903 24.41 20.40 7.03
N ALA A 904 25.61 20.39 6.44
CA ALA A 904 26.07 21.45 5.57
C ALA A 904 25.26 21.56 4.27
N GLN A 905 24.88 20.41 3.69
CA GLN A 905 23.97 20.34 2.53
C GLN A 905 22.61 20.93 2.89
N ARG A 906 22.06 20.53 4.04
CA ARG A 906 20.79 21.06 4.55
C ARG A 906 20.86 22.57 4.78
N GLN A 907 21.85 23.06 5.51
CA GLN A 907 22.06 24.50 5.76
C GLN A 907 22.11 25.29 4.45
N ARG A 908 22.84 24.78 3.46
CA ARG A 908 22.93 25.42 2.14
C ARG A 908 21.59 25.46 1.42
N ARG A 909 20.84 24.35 1.43
CA ARG A 909 19.48 24.31 0.86
C ARG A 909 18.56 25.30 1.57
N ASP A 910 18.67 25.43 2.89
CA ASP A 910 17.88 26.38 3.69
C ASP A 910 18.26 27.84 3.40
N GLU A 911 19.55 28.16 3.21
CA GLU A 911 20.04 29.52 2.88
C GLU A 911 19.45 30.04 1.56
N VAL A 912 19.31 29.18 0.54
CA VAL A 912 18.81 29.55 -0.78
C VAL A 912 17.33 29.21 -1.01
N LYS A 913 16.69 28.57 -0.02
CA LYS A 913 15.33 28.01 -0.11
C LYS A 913 14.32 28.99 -0.66
N TYR A 914 14.42 30.26 -0.30
CA TYR A 914 13.48 31.30 -0.73
C TYR A 914 14.05 32.31 -1.72
N ALA A 915 15.27 32.11 -2.22
CA ALA A 915 15.94 33.06 -3.11
C ALA A 915 15.25 33.21 -4.48
N HIS A 916 14.38 32.27 -4.84
CA HIS A 916 13.57 32.30 -6.05
C HIS A 916 12.24 33.08 -5.90
N TYR A 917 11.95 33.64 -4.72
CA TYR A 917 10.81 34.55 -4.50
C TYR A 917 11.26 36.01 -4.59
N VAL A 918 10.66 36.78 -5.48
CA VAL A 918 11.10 38.15 -5.77
C VAL A 918 9.90 39.10 -5.85
N TRP A 919 9.99 40.25 -5.18
CA TRP A 919 9.03 41.33 -5.33
C TRP A 919 9.28 42.09 -6.63
N ARG A 920 8.23 42.33 -7.41
CA ARG A 920 8.29 43.13 -8.65
C ARG A 920 7.16 44.14 -8.68
N LYS A 921 7.39 45.28 -9.33
CA LYS A 921 6.35 46.30 -9.55
C LYS A 921 5.33 45.84 -10.59
N ILE A 922 4.11 46.35 -10.48
CA ILE A 922 3.11 46.28 -11.54
C ILE A 922 2.97 47.68 -12.14
N GLU A 923 3.36 47.82 -13.41
CA GLU A 923 3.38 49.09 -14.15
C GLU A 923 2.49 48.95 -15.39
N ASN A 924 1.53 49.86 -15.56
CA ASN A 924 0.54 49.81 -16.65
C ASN A 924 -0.16 48.45 -16.82
N GLY A 925 -0.43 47.77 -15.70
CA GLY A 925 -1.09 46.47 -15.68
C GLY A 925 -0.21 45.29 -16.12
N LYS A 926 1.13 45.46 -16.14
CA LYS A 926 2.09 44.40 -16.48
C LYS A 926 3.19 44.27 -15.42
N LEU A 927 3.84 43.11 -15.38
CA LEU A 927 4.97 42.84 -14.50
C LEU A 927 6.20 43.68 -14.91
N GLY A 928 6.71 44.48 -13.97
CA GLY A 928 7.81 45.43 -14.16
C GLY A 928 9.11 45.03 -13.45
N ALA A 929 9.90 46.03 -13.06
CA ALA A 929 11.21 45.82 -12.43
C ALA A 929 11.12 45.19 -11.03
N ILE A 930 12.24 44.58 -10.58
CA ILE A 930 12.40 44.07 -9.21
C ILE A 930 12.30 45.22 -8.20
N ALA A 931 11.68 44.98 -7.06
CA ALA A 931 11.49 45.93 -5.97
C ALA A 931 11.86 45.29 -4.62
N ALA A 932 12.14 46.13 -3.63
CA ALA A 932 12.31 45.68 -2.24
C ALA A 932 10.97 45.15 -1.67
N PRO A 933 11.00 44.27 -0.65
CA PRO A 933 9.78 43.86 0.05
C PRO A 933 9.08 45.03 0.76
N PRO A 934 7.74 44.95 0.98
CA PRO A 934 7.01 45.90 1.81
C PRO A 934 7.50 45.91 3.27
N THR A 935 7.38 47.05 3.96
CA THR A 935 7.86 47.23 5.34
C THR A 935 6.74 47.31 6.39
N ASP A 936 5.48 47.41 5.96
CA ASP A 936 4.30 47.63 6.80
C ASP A 936 3.63 46.34 7.30
N ALA A 937 3.98 45.19 6.72
CA ALA A 937 3.61 43.88 7.23
C ALA A 937 4.70 42.83 6.91
N ASP A 938 4.62 41.69 7.61
CA ASP A 938 5.57 40.59 7.49
C ASP A 938 5.23 39.71 6.27
N TYR A 939 5.65 40.18 5.08
CA TYR A 939 5.57 39.45 3.82
C TYR A 939 6.84 38.59 3.56
N SER A 940 7.40 38.00 4.60
CA SER A 940 8.55 37.10 4.43
C SER A 940 8.16 35.93 3.50
N PRO A 941 8.98 35.62 2.47
CA PRO A 941 8.76 34.46 1.63
C PRO A 941 8.60 33.17 2.43
N GLU A 942 9.28 33.03 3.58
CA GLU A 942 9.10 31.93 4.52
C GLU A 942 7.64 31.78 4.97
N ARG A 943 6.96 32.87 5.34
CA ARG A 943 5.55 32.81 5.79
C ARG A 943 4.56 32.65 4.66
N ILE A 944 4.90 33.13 3.47
CA ILE A 944 4.05 33.02 2.28
C ILE A 944 4.17 31.60 1.70
N ALA A 945 5.39 31.06 1.63
CA ALA A 945 5.68 29.68 1.25
C ALA A 945 5.20 28.67 2.30
N ALA A 946 5.20 28.99 3.60
CA ALA A 946 4.68 28.09 4.65
C ALA A 946 3.17 27.79 4.55
N THR A 947 2.43 28.47 3.66
CA THR A 947 1.05 28.06 3.32
C THR A 947 0.98 26.93 2.28
N ASP A 948 2.10 26.65 1.61
CA ASP A 948 2.37 25.47 0.77
C ASP A 948 3.51 24.65 1.41
N PHE A 949 3.15 23.69 2.28
CA PHE A 949 4.02 22.61 2.78
C PHE A 949 5.36 22.96 3.49
N ASN A 950 5.40 22.57 4.77
CA ASN A 950 6.53 22.24 5.65
C ASN A 950 7.40 23.32 6.32
N ILE A 951 7.56 23.10 7.64
CA ILE A 951 8.49 23.72 8.60
C ILE A 951 9.93 23.29 8.25
N PRO A 952 10.97 24.09 8.54
CA PRO A 952 12.37 23.63 8.49
C PRO A 952 12.61 22.41 9.40
N LYS A 953 13.18 21.34 8.85
CA LYS A 953 13.41 20.02 9.48
C LYS A 953 14.55 19.96 10.51
N GLU A 954 14.99 21.10 11.03
CA GLU A 954 16.07 21.16 12.03
C GLU A 954 15.63 20.71 13.43
N TYR A 955 14.34 20.38 13.62
CA TYR A 955 13.76 20.01 14.92
C TYR A 955 12.69 18.89 14.84
N GLU A 956 12.65 18.12 13.75
CA GLU A 956 11.82 16.90 13.68
C GLU A 956 12.61 15.72 14.28
N GLY A 957 12.22 15.29 15.48
CA GLY A 957 12.49 13.92 15.91
C GLY A 957 11.65 12.96 15.08
N GLU A 958 12.19 11.77 14.83
CA GLU A 958 11.51 10.68 14.13
C GLU A 958 10.35 10.16 14.97
N GLU A 959 9.19 10.82 14.92
CA GLU A 959 7.85 10.21 14.96
C GLU A 959 6.75 11.30 15.08
N GLU A 960 5.70 11.06 14.29
CA GLU A 960 4.34 11.63 14.32
C GLU A 960 3.91 12.79 13.40
N ASN A 961 2.83 12.45 12.70
CA ASN A 961 2.05 13.18 11.71
C ASN A 961 1.18 14.32 12.28
N TYR A 962 0.84 15.24 11.37
CA TYR A 962 -0.33 16.14 11.35
C TYR A 962 -0.27 17.50 12.08
N TYR A 963 -0.80 18.52 11.38
CA TYR A 963 -1.04 19.94 11.72
C TYR A 963 0.07 20.97 11.41
N PRO A 964 0.28 21.30 10.13
CA PRO A 964 1.00 22.52 9.77
C PRO A 964 0.16 23.74 10.21
N ASN A 965 0.77 24.67 10.97
CA ASN A 965 0.25 25.98 11.43
C ASN A 965 -0.28 26.09 12.88
N ALA A 966 0.63 26.14 13.87
CA ALA A 966 0.77 27.22 14.86
C ALA A 966 1.61 26.84 16.09
N ASN A 967 2.92 26.74 15.90
CA ASN A 967 3.86 26.54 17.01
C ASN A 967 4.63 27.82 17.37
N ARG A 968 4.20 29.00 16.91
CA ARG A 968 4.79 30.29 17.27
C ARG A 968 3.74 31.37 17.50
N ALA A 969 3.99 32.28 18.44
CA ALA A 969 3.23 33.51 18.63
C ALA A 969 4.16 34.65 19.03
N ARG A 970 4.08 35.80 18.34
CA ARG A 970 4.83 37.01 18.73
C ARG A 970 4.12 37.75 19.85
N VAL A 971 4.87 38.12 20.89
CA VAL A 971 4.36 38.85 22.05
C VAL A 971 5.35 39.96 22.41
N GLY A 972 5.08 41.18 21.97
CA GLY A 972 6.05 42.28 22.03
C GLY A 972 7.26 42.00 21.13
N ASP A 973 8.47 42.16 21.67
CA ASP A 973 9.75 42.03 20.94
C ASP A 973 10.32 40.60 20.90
N PHE A 974 9.58 39.61 21.42
CA PHE A 974 10.02 38.22 21.47
C PHE A 974 8.95 37.27 20.93
N GLU A 975 9.36 36.06 20.55
CA GLU A 975 8.47 35.01 20.05
C GLU A 975 8.35 33.89 21.07
N ILE A 976 7.15 33.32 21.19
CA ILE A 976 6.88 32.13 21.98
C ILE A 976 6.72 30.95 21.04
N TYR A 977 7.53 29.91 21.23
CA TYR A 977 7.51 28.67 20.48
C TYR A 977 6.90 27.53 21.32
N SER A 978 6.11 26.64 20.74
CA SER A 978 5.68 25.39 21.38
C SER A 978 6.29 24.18 20.65
N GLY A 979 7.07 23.36 21.36
CA GLY A 979 7.73 22.20 20.77
C GLY A 979 8.84 21.63 21.65
N TYR A 980 9.67 20.76 21.07
CA TYR A 980 10.88 20.25 21.72
C TYR A 980 12.06 21.20 21.55
N LEU A 981 12.82 21.37 22.63
CA LEU A 981 14.15 21.94 22.62
C LEU A 981 14.96 21.24 23.73
N GLU A 982 16.20 20.83 23.45
CA GLU A 982 17.08 20.15 24.43
C GLU A 982 16.37 18.95 25.12
N ASP A 983 15.73 18.08 24.33
CA ASP A 983 14.94 16.91 24.79
C ASP A 983 13.74 17.22 25.71
N GLN A 984 13.39 18.50 25.86
CA GLN A 984 12.27 18.94 26.69
C GLN A 984 11.15 19.54 25.85
N ARG A 985 9.92 19.06 26.03
CA ARG A 985 8.74 19.63 25.35
C ARG A 985 8.12 20.75 26.18
N GLY A 986 7.85 21.90 25.56
CA GLY A 986 7.18 22.99 26.25
C GLY A 986 6.98 24.26 25.44
N LEU A 987 6.62 25.32 26.16
CA LEU A 987 6.59 26.69 25.66
C LEU A 987 7.93 27.36 25.92
N TRP A 988 8.55 27.86 24.86
CA TRP A 988 9.89 28.45 24.84
C TRP A 988 9.81 29.91 24.43
N LYS A 989 10.55 30.78 25.11
CA LYS A 989 10.75 32.17 24.70
C LYS A 989 11.98 32.28 23.81
N MET A 990 11.79 32.78 22.60
CA MET A 990 12.80 32.99 21.56
C MET A 990 13.08 34.49 21.39
N SER A 991 14.35 34.87 21.30
CA SER A 991 14.80 36.22 20.97
C SER A 991 16.04 36.13 20.09
N ALA A 992 16.15 37.02 19.09
CA ALA A 992 17.27 37.04 18.14
C ALA A 992 18.65 37.25 18.80
N ALA A 993 18.69 37.69 20.06
CA ALA A 993 19.93 38.03 20.78
C ALA A 993 20.18 37.17 22.05
N GLN A 994 19.32 36.19 22.36
CA GLN A 994 19.42 35.42 23.61
C GLN A 994 19.10 33.94 23.39
N LYS A 995 19.71 33.05 24.19
CA LYS A 995 19.37 31.62 24.20
C LYS A 995 17.89 31.42 24.53
N PRO A 996 17.22 30.43 23.91
CA PRO A 996 15.85 30.09 24.24
C PRO A 996 15.66 29.80 25.73
N THR A 997 14.56 30.25 26.31
CA THR A 997 14.25 30.01 27.73
C THR A 997 12.90 29.34 27.89
N LEU A 998 12.88 28.22 28.63
CA LEU A 998 11.63 27.49 28.89
C LEU A 998 10.71 28.31 29.80
N ILE A 999 9.48 28.53 29.34
CA ILE A 999 8.40 29.15 30.12
C ILE A 999 7.64 28.08 30.89
N LYS A 1000 7.30 26.96 30.23
CA LYS A 1000 6.50 25.89 30.84
C LYS A 1000 6.61 24.59 30.05
N ALA A 1001 6.90 23.48 30.74
CA ALA A 1001 6.88 22.14 30.13
C ALA A 1001 5.44 21.65 29.90
N GLY A 1002 5.20 20.92 28.81
CA GLY A 1002 3.92 20.28 28.50
C GLY A 1002 3.49 20.34 27.04
N TRP A 1003 2.34 19.72 26.76
CA TRP A 1003 1.76 19.58 25.43
C TRP A 1003 0.87 20.77 25.06
N TYR A 1004 1.50 21.81 24.50
CA TYR A 1004 0.83 23.03 24.07
C TYR A 1004 0.86 23.18 22.55
N TYR A 1005 -0.22 23.72 21.98
CA TYR A 1005 -0.31 24.02 20.56
C TYR A 1005 -1.34 25.13 20.30
N ARG A 1006 -1.27 25.76 19.12
CA ARG A 1006 -2.13 26.91 18.71
C ARG A 1006 -2.06 28.05 19.73
N LEU A 1007 -1.02 28.86 19.60
CA LEU A 1007 -0.69 29.94 20.52
C LEU A 1007 -1.32 31.27 20.08
N THR A 1008 -1.80 32.09 21.02
CA THR A 1008 -2.22 33.48 20.76
C THR A 1008 -1.88 34.39 21.93
N GLY A 1009 -1.16 35.48 21.66
CA GLY A 1009 -0.75 36.46 22.67
C GLY A 1009 -1.84 37.48 23.01
N SER A 1010 -1.84 37.94 24.26
CA SER A 1010 -2.65 39.09 24.69
C SER A 1010 -2.05 40.42 24.23
N ALA A 1011 -2.89 41.45 24.20
CA ALA A 1011 -2.51 42.80 23.79
C ALA A 1011 -1.39 43.44 24.62
N ASP A 1012 -1.43 43.22 25.92
CA ASP A 1012 -0.51 43.78 26.90
C ASP A 1012 0.81 43.02 26.96
N GLY A 1013 0.94 41.96 26.16
CA GLY A 1013 2.12 41.11 26.10
C GLY A 1013 2.35 40.23 27.33
N LYS A 1014 1.39 40.17 28.26
CA LYS A 1014 1.56 39.48 29.55
C LYS A 1014 1.05 38.04 29.55
N TRP A 1015 0.24 37.66 28.57
CA TRP A 1015 -0.41 36.34 28.53
C TRP A 1015 -0.26 35.68 27.17
N ILE A 1016 -0.13 34.36 27.19
CA ILE A 1016 -0.32 33.50 26.03
C ILE A 1016 -1.49 32.55 26.29
N VAL A 1017 -2.35 32.38 25.31
CA VAL A 1017 -3.44 31.40 25.34
C VAL A 1017 -3.05 30.27 24.41
N ALA A 1018 -3.23 29.04 24.88
CA ALA A 1018 -2.85 27.83 24.17
C ALA A 1018 -3.90 26.75 24.33
N SER A 1019 -3.94 25.85 23.36
CA SER A 1019 -4.63 24.57 23.49
C SER A 1019 -3.71 23.61 24.24
N LYS A 1020 -4.29 22.72 25.05
CA LYS A 1020 -3.56 21.75 25.86
C LYS A 1020 -4.18 20.36 25.70
N ALA A 1021 -3.33 19.39 25.41
CA ALA A 1021 -3.64 17.96 25.38
C ALA A 1021 -3.01 17.25 26.59
N ASP A 1022 -3.48 16.04 26.88
CA ASP A 1022 -2.79 15.11 27.78
C ASP A 1022 -1.64 14.39 27.04
N GLU A 1023 -0.77 13.70 27.78
CA GLU A 1023 0.44 13.06 27.24
C GLU A 1023 0.15 11.94 26.24
N THR A 1024 -1.09 11.46 26.20
CA THR A 1024 -1.50 10.31 25.37
C THR A 1024 -2.37 10.71 24.18
N PHE A 1025 -2.80 11.98 24.08
CA PHE A 1025 -3.81 12.46 23.13
C PHE A 1025 -5.13 11.66 23.14
N VAL A 1026 -5.42 10.95 24.24
CA VAL A 1026 -6.61 10.08 24.36
C VAL A 1026 -7.85 10.87 24.83
N GLU A 1027 -7.69 12.08 25.37
CA GLU A 1027 -8.79 12.92 25.87
C GLU A 1027 -9.13 14.17 25.01
N PRO A 1028 -10.39 14.66 25.04
CA PRO A 1028 -10.78 15.90 24.36
C PRO A 1028 -9.96 17.10 24.86
N THR A 1029 -9.68 18.03 23.95
CA THR A 1029 -8.71 19.08 24.18
C THR A 1029 -9.27 20.22 25.03
N SER A 1030 -8.39 20.87 25.78
CA SER A 1030 -8.73 22.01 26.64
C SER A 1030 -7.96 23.26 26.24
N ALA A 1031 -8.40 24.43 26.71
CA ALA A 1031 -7.68 25.69 26.53
C ALA A 1031 -7.19 26.25 27.87
N VAL A 1032 -5.99 26.81 27.85
CA VAL A 1032 -5.30 27.39 29.02
C VAL A 1032 -4.75 28.77 28.69
N ARG A 1033 -4.57 29.59 29.73
CA ARG A 1033 -3.86 30.87 29.65
C ARG A 1033 -2.64 30.82 30.56
N ILE A 1034 -1.49 31.21 30.04
CA ILE A 1034 -0.20 31.20 30.75
C ILE A 1034 0.27 32.64 30.90
N ASN A 1035 0.60 33.03 32.13
CA ASN A 1035 1.18 34.34 32.41
C ASN A 1035 2.68 34.31 32.08
N LEU A 1036 3.11 35.16 31.16
CA LEU A 1036 4.47 35.18 30.64
C LEU A 1036 5.50 35.79 31.59
N GLN A 1037 5.07 36.48 32.65
CA GLN A 1037 5.98 37.06 33.64
C GLN A 1037 6.42 36.04 34.70
N ASN A 1038 5.56 35.05 35.02
CA ASN A 1038 5.82 34.10 36.09
C ASN A 1038 5.61 32.62 35.72
N GLY A 1039 5.26 32.33 34.45
CA GLY A 1039 5.04 30.97 33.95
C GLY A 1039 3.82 30.25 34.52
N LYS A 1040 2.96 30.92 35.29
CA LYS A 1040 1.77 30.28 35.89
C LYS A 1040 0.70 30.03 34.83
N GLU A 1041 0.24 28.78 34.78
CA GLU A 1041 -0.86 28.32 33.93
C GLU A 1041 -2.20 28.40 34.68
N TYR A 1042 -3.25 28.83 33.97
CA TYR A 1042 -4.62 28.85 34.46
C TYR A 1042 -5.54 28.20 33.43
N LYS A 1043 -6.38 27.27 33.88
CA LYS A 1043 -7.40 26.63 33.04
C LYS A 1043 -8.48 27.64 32.66
N ILE A 1044 -8.94 27.60 31.41
CA ILE A 1044 -10.12 28.35 30.97
C ILE A 1044 -11.36 27.55 31.36
N ASN A 1045 -12.31 28.20 32.03
CA ASN A 1045 -13.50 27.55 32.59
C ASN A 1045 -14.58 27.30 31.52
N LEU A 1046 -14.25 26.47 30.53
CA LEU A 1046 -15.16 25.95 29.51
C LEU A 1046 -14.96 24.42 29.41
N PRO A 1047 -15.99 23.65 29.08
CA PRO A 1047 -15.83 22.20 28.93
C PRO A 1047 -14.87 21.87 27.77
N PRO A 1048 -14.10 20.77 27.86
CA PRO A 1048 -13.28 20.27 26.75
C PRO A 1048 -14.10 20.00 25.48
N ALA A 1049 -13.43 19.91 24.33
CA ALA A 1049 -14.01 19.44 23.08
C ALA A 1049 -12.95 18.82 22.18
N ASP A 1050 -13.39 18.06 21.17
CA ASP A 1050 -12.47 17.44 20.20
C ASP A 1050 -11.61 18.49 19.49
N LYS A 1051 -12.17 19.67 19.24
CA LYS A 1051 -11.47 20.86 18.77
C LYS A 1051 -11.70 21.99 19.77
N PHE A 1052 -10.68 22.33 20.56
CA PHE A 1052 -10.70 23.54 21.41
C PHE A 1052 -9.37 24.29 21.30
N TYR A 1053 -9.40 25.51 20.74
CA TYR A 1053 -8.21 26.33 20.53
C TYR A 1053 -8.50 27.84 20.44
N PRO A 1054 -7.51 28.72 20.70
CA PRO A 1054 -7.60 30.13 20.34
C PRO A 1054 -7.45 30.32 18.82
N ILE A 1055 -8.23 31.24 18.26
CA ILE A 1055 -8.19 31.63 16.85
C ILE A 1055 -7.22 32.80 16.66
N THR A 1056 -7.58 33.97 17.21
CA THR A 1056 -6.83 35.21 17.03
C THR A 1056 -7.19 36.24 18.11
N ARG A 1057 -6.39 37.30 18.22
CA ARG A 1057 -6.68 38.47 19.05
C ARG A 1057 -7.66 39.38 18.30
N ILE A 1058 -8.63 39.94 19.00
CA ILE A 1058 -9.55 40.97 18.51
C ILE A 1058 -9.15 42.33 19.10
N PRO A 1059 -8.36 43.16 18.38
CA PRO A 1059 -7.79 44.38 18.95
C PRO A 1059 -8.85 45.37 19.44
N SER A 1060 -9.94 45.54 18.68
CA SER A 1060 -11.05 46.45 18.96
C SER A 1060 -11.77 46.18 20.29
N ARG A 1061 -11.67 44.94 20.79
CA ARG A 1061 -12.29 44.51 22.06
C ARG A 1061 -11.29 44.21 23.16
N ASN A 1062 -9.99 44.18 22.83
CA ASN A 1062 -8.93 43.71 23.71
C ASN A 1062 -9.19 42.29 24.28
N LYS A 1063 -9.70 41.37 23.45
CA LYS A 1063 -10.02 39.98 23.82
C LYS A 1063 -9.40 38.98 22.83
N ILE A 1064 -9.35 37.71 23.21
CA ILE A 1064 -8.93 36.60 22.35
C ILE A 1064 -10.17 35.78 21.96
N LEU A 1065 -10.31 35.46 20.68
CA LEU A 1065 -11.39 34.61 20.18
C LEU A 1065 -11.01 33.14 20.36
N LEU A 1066 -11.88 32.35 21.01
CA LEU A 1066 -11.75 30.91 21.20
C LEU A 1066 -12.78 30.17 20.34
N TYR A 1067 -12.40 28.98 19.88
CA TYR A 1067 -13.23 28.06 19.11
C TYR A 1067 -13.39 26.73 19.83
N ARG A 1068 -14.62 26.20 19.85
CA ARG A 1068 -14.93 24.88 20.40
C ARG A 1068 -15.90 24.12 19.48
N ALA A 1069 -15.54 22.93 19.03
CA ALA A 1069 -16.40 22.12 18.15
C ALA A 1069 -16.13 20.60 18.23
N LYS A 1070 -17.08 19.82 17.71
CA LYS A 1070 -16.93 18.39 17.44
C LYS A 1070 -16.01 18.14 16.23
N ASN A 1071 -15.28 17.03 16.25
CA ASN A 1071 -14.53 16.54 15.10
C ASN A 1071 -15.24 15.31 14.50
N GLU A 1072 -15.72 15.41 13.26
CA GLU A 1072 -16.50 14.36 12.61
C GLU A 1072 -15.69 13.09 12.31
N ASN A 1073 -14.37 13.23 12.14
CA ASN A 1073 -13.43 12.13 11.88
C ASN A 1073 -12.74 11.61 13.15
N SER A 1074 -13.18 12.08 14.33
CA SER A 1074 -12.60 11.65 15.60
C SER A 1074 -13.05 10.24 15.97
N ARG A 1075 -12.09 9.40 16.40
CA ARG A 1075 -12.39 8.08 16.99
C ARG A 1075 -13.07 8.21 18.37
N PHE A 1076 -13.10 9.41 18.95
CA PHE A 1076 -13.68 9.67 20.27
C PHE A 1076 -15.19 9.96 20.18
N LYS A 1077 -16.03 9.09 20.75
CA LYS A 1077 -17.50 9.25 20.85
C LYS A 1077 -17.92 9.85 22.21
N ASN A 1078 -17.39 11.01 22.60
CA ASN A 1078 -17.77 11.66 23.86
C ASN A 1078 -18.85 12.75 23.67
N ASN A 1079 -19.86 12.78 24.55
CA ASN A 1079 -20.93 13.79 24.59
C ASN A 1079 -20.48 15.20 25.04
N LEU A 1080 -19.18 15.44 25.18
CA LEU A 1080 -18.62 16.69 25.72
C LEU A 1080 -18.44 17.78 24.65
N SER A 1081 -18.41 17.45 23.36
CA SER A 1081 -18.30 18.43 22.28
C SER A 1081 -19.65 19.08 21.95
N PRO A 1082 -19.70 20.38 21.65
CA PRO A 1082 -20.96 21.03 21.31
C PRO A 1082 -21.48 20.52 19.95
N LYS A 1083 -22.81 20.39 19.82
CA LYS A 1083 -23.45 19.90 18.58
C LYS A 1083 -23.21 20.81 17.37
N THR A 1084 -23.04 22.10 17.64
CA THR A 1084 -22.67 23.13 16.66
C THR A 1084 -21.44 23.86 17.18
N PRO A 1085 -20.53 24.34 16.31
CA PRO A 1085 -19.39 25.13 16.75
C PRO A 1085 -19.77 26.33 17.64
N GLU A 1086 -19.02 26.56 18.71
CA GLU A 1086 -19.19 27.65 19.66
C GLU A 1086 -17.97 28.57 19.65
N TYR A 1087 -18.22 29.87 19.81
CA TYR A 1087 -17.19 30.92 19.82
C TYR A 1087 -17.27 31.75 21.09
N TYR A 1088 -16.11 32.03 21.68
CA TYR A 1088 -16.03 32.80 22.93
C TYR A 1088 -14.99 33.92 22.84
N LEU A 1089 -15.32 35.09 23.37
CA LEU A 1089 -14.31 36.10 23.69
C LEU A 1089 -13.75 35.86 25.08
N LEU A 1090 -12.44 35.72 25.16
CA LEU A 1090 -11.67 35.54 26.37
C LEU A 1090 -10.98 36.84 26.77
N ASP A 1091 -11.18 37.25 28.01
CA ASP A 1091 -10.28 38.18 28.70
C ASP A 1091 -9.07 37.42 29.24
N ALA A 1092 -7.89 37.64 28.69
CA ALA A 1092 -6.71 36.87 29.06
C ALA A 1092 -6.24 37.12 30.51
N ALA A 1093 -6.48 38.31 31.06
CA ALA A 1093 -6.04 38.68 32.40
C ALA A 1093 -6.93 38.03 33.48
N THR A 1094 -8.24 38.08 33.30
CA THR A 1094 -9.23 37.58 34.27
C THR A 1094 -9.63 36.13 34.02
N GLY A 1095 -9.53 35.65 32.77
CA GLY A 1095 -10.05 34.36 32.35
C GLY A 1095 -11.56 34.36 32.06
N ALA A 1096 -12.22 35.51 32.14
CA ALA A 1096 -13.66 35.62 31.86
C ALA A 1096 -13.94 35.33 30.36
N THR A 1097 -14.93 34.47 30.10
CA THR A 1097 -15.37 34.11 28.75
C THR A 1097 -16.78 34.63 28.48
N GLN A 1098 -17.02 35.09 27.26
CA GLN A 1098 -18.34 35.54 26.79
C GLN A 1098 -18.64 34.85 25.46
N ILE A 1099 -19.75 34.12 25.37
CA ILE A 1099 -20.19 33.52 24.12
C ILE A 1099 -20.55 34.61 23.11
N VAL A 1100 -20.14 34.43 21.85
CA VAL A 1100 -20.41 35.34 20.75
C VAL A 1100 -20.98 34.59 19.55
N LYS A 1101 -21.76 35.30 18.73
CA LYS A 1101 -22.36 34.79 17.49
C LYS A 1101 -22.03 35.76 16.37
N GLY A 1102 -21.89 35.23 15.16
CA GLY A 1102 -21.60 35.99 13.96
C GLY A 1102 -20.90 35.14 12.92
N GLU A 1103 -20.33 35.81 11.93
CA GLU A 1103 -19.48 35.23 10.89
C GLU A 1103 -18.03 35.27 11.36
N PHE A 1104 -17.38 34.11 11.52
CA PHE A 1104 -16.02 34.02 12.04
C PHE A 1104 -15.00 33.53 11.01
N ARG A 1105 -15.45 33.07 9.83
CA ARG A 1105 -14.55 32.55 8.77
C ARG A 1105 -13.40 33.52 8.42
N PRO A 1106 -13.62 34.83 8.25
CA PRO A 1106 -12.52 35.78 7.98
C PRO A 1106 -11.44 35.85 9.07
N LEU A 1107 -11.76 35.45 10.30
CA LEU A 1107 -10.82 35.45 11.44
C LEU A 1107 -10.17 34.08 11.66
N GLU A 1108 -10.81 33.00 11.19
CA GLU A 1108 -10.25 31.65 11.23
C GLU A 1108 -9.15 31.44 10.19
N GLU A 1109 -9.18 32.20 9.10
CA GLU A 1109 -8.10 32.28 8.13
C GLU A 1109 -6.82 32.76 8.81
N LYS A 1110 -5.87 31.84 9.06
CA LYS A 1110 -4.53 32.20 9.54
C LYS A 1110 -3.72 32.78 8.38
N THR A 1111 -3.79 34.09 8.23
CA THR A 1111 -3.16 34.83 7.15
C THR A 1111 -1.77 35.35 7.57
N PHE A 1112 -0.80 35.40 6.65
CA PHE A 1112 0.48 36.10 6.89
C PHE A 1112 0.30 37.63 6.99
N ARG A 1113 -0.85 38.15 6.53
CA ARG A 1113 -1.21 39.57 6.58
C ARG A 1113 -2.55 39.78 7.28
N PRO A 1114 -2.71 40.78 8.16
CA PRO A 1114 -4.01 41.08 8.78
C PRO A 1114 -5.05 41.48 7.72
N LEU A 1115 -6.33 41.38 8.08
CA LEU A 1115 -7.42 41.92 7.24
C LEU A 1115 -7.15 43.41 6.97
N LYS A 1116 -7.41 43.86 5.75
CA LYS A 1116 -7.15 45.24 5.32
C LYS A 1116 -8.27 46.16 5.82
N SER A 1117 -7.93 47.20 6.57
CA SER A 1117 -8.93 48.17 7.05
C SER A 1117 -9.62 48.87 5.88
N THR A 1118 -10.89 49.21 6.10
CA THR A 1118 -11.62 50.20 5.29
C THR A 1118 -11.40 51.61 5.86
N ASP A 1119 -12.06 52.63 5.28
CA ASP A 1119 -12.12 53.98 5.85
C ASP A 1119 -12.88 54.04 7.19
N ASN A 1120 -13.64 52.99 7.55
CA ASN A 1120 -14.36 52.89 8.82
C ASN A 1120 -13.54 52.17 9.90
N SER A 1121 -13.58 52.70 11.13
CA SER A 1121 -12.92 52.07 12.27
C SER A 1121 -13.55 50.72 12.61
N ASN A 1122 -12.72 49.68 12.74
CA ASN A 1122 -13.08 48.27 13.05
C ASN A 1122 -13.73 47.46 11.92
N GLU A 1123 -13.88 48.06 10.73
CA GLU A 1123 -14.40 47.44 9.52
C GLU A 1123 -13.27 47.13 8.54
N PHE A 1124 -13.25 45.90 8.02
CA PHE A 1124 -12.18 45.38 7.18
C PHE A 1124 -12.72 44.74 5.90
N TRP A 1125 -11.90 44.70 4.87
CA TRP A 1125 -12.16 43.92 3.66
C TRP A 1125 -11.88 42.44 3.92
N ALA A 1126 -12.85 41.58 3.59
CA ALA A 1126 -12.74 40.13 3.71
C ALA A 1126 -13.33 39.42 2.50
N ALA A 1127 -12.87 38.20 2.26
CA ALA A 1127 -13.43 37.26 1.29
C ALA A 1127 -13.91 36.00 2.02
N ILE A 1128 -15.04 35.45 1.59
CA ILE A 1128 -15.63 34.25 2.16
C ILE A 1128 -16.05 33.33 1.02
N TYR A 1129 -15.43 32.15 0.93
CA TYR A 1129 -15.89 31.10 0.03
C TYR A 1129 -17.11 30.37 0.60
N ASN A 1130 -18.11 30.16 -0.25
CA ASN A 1130 -19.31 29.41 0.07
C ASN A 1130 -19.34 28.12 -0.76
N GLU A 1131 -19.04 26.99 -0.11
CA GLU A 1131 -19.03 25.65 -0.71
C GLU A 1131 -20.35 25.28 -1.39
N LYS A 1132 -21.49 25.75 -0.88
CA LYS A 1132 -22.82 25.40 -1.43
C LYS A 1132 -23.10 26.12 -2.74
N THR A 1133 -22.76 27.41 -2.81
CA THR A 1133 -22.96 28.21 -4.02
C THR A 1133 -21.76 28.20 -4.95
N LYS A 1134 -20.66 27.56 -4.52
CA LYS A 1134 -19.35 27.56 -5.19
C LYS A 1134 -18.91 28.96 -5.58
N ALA A 1135 -19.06 29.94 -4.69
CA ALA A 1135 -18.74 31.34 -4.97
C ALA A 1135 -18.03 32.00 -3.80
N THR A 1136 -17.10 32.91 -4.10
CA THR A 1136 -16.48 33.81 -3.12
C THR A 1136 -17.27 35.10 -3.03
N GLU A 1137 -17.67 35.47 -1.83
CA GLU A 1137 -18.23 36.78 -1.52
C GLU A 1137 -17.13 37.68 -0.96
N ILE A 1138 -16.93 38.85 -1.58
CA ILE A 1138 -16.04 39.91 -1.10
C ILE A 1138 -16.88 41.02 -0.51
N GLY A 1139 -16.54 41.45 0.69
CA GLY A 1139 -17.40 42.34 1.46
C GLY A 1139 -16.73 43.00 2.65
N ARG A 1140 -17.52 43.77 3.37
CA ARG A 1140 -17.11 44.49 4.59
C ARG A 1140 -17.38 43.62 5.80
N TYR A 1141 -16.35 43.44 6.62
CA TYR A 1141 -16.37 42.62 7.82
C TYR A 1141 -16.13 43.49 9.04
N GLU A 1142 -17.12 43.55 9.94
CA GLU A 1142 -17.05 44.34 11.16
C GLU A 1142 -16.64 43.47 12.35
N THR A 1143 -15.48 43.78 12.96
CA THR A 1143 -14.88 42.96 14.02
C THR A 1143 -15.54 43.11 15.40
N ILE A 1144 -16.34 44.15 15.61
CA ILE A 1144 -17.13 44.28 16.82
C ILE A 1144 -18.34 43.36 16.74
N THR A 1145 -19.18 43.48 15.72
CA THR A 1145 -20.42 42.70 15.63
C THR A 1145 -20.24 41.32 15.00
N PHE A 1146 -19.05 41.00 14.48
CA PHE A 1146 -18.77 39.80 13.67
C PHE A 1146 -19.75 39.67 12.51
N SER A 1147 -20.06 40.80 11.86
CA SER A 1147 -21.00 40.83 10.74
C SER A 1147 -20.25 40.99 9.43
N PHE A 1148 -20.67 40.23 8.43
CA PHE A 1148 -20.14 40.30 7.08
C PHE A 1148 -21.24 40.79 6.14
N LYS A 1149 -20.94 41.85 5.38
CA LYS A 1149 -21.82 42.41 4.36
C LYS A 1149 -21.20 42.17 2.98
N PRO A 1150 -21.71 41.23 2.19
CA PRO A 1150 -21.21 40.97 0.84
C PRO A 1150 -21.49 42.17 -0.08
N ILE A 1151 -20.52 42.53 -0.92
CA ILE A 1151 -20.62 43.63 -1.89
C ILE A 1151 -20.42 43.11 -3.32
N LEU A 1152 -19.49 42.17 -3.50
CA LEU A 1152 -19.17 41.55 -4.77
C LEU A 1152 -19.20 40.03 -4.60
N GLN A 1153 -19.74 39.33 -5.60
CA GLN A 1153 -19.72 37.87 -5.65
C GLN A 1153 -18.94 37.41 -6.88
N ILE A 1154 -18.03 36.46 -6.68
CA ILE A 1154 -17.20 35.83 -7.71
C ILE A 1154 -17.56 34.35 -7.73
N PRO A 1155 -18.30 33.84 -8.73
CA PRO A 1155 -18.61 32.42 -8.84
C PRO A 1155 -17.33 31.63 -9.16
N GLU A 1156 -17.33 30.35 -8.84
CA GLU A 1156 -16.37 29.28 -9.21
C GLU A 1156 -14.90 29.49 -8.82
N ILE A 1157 -14.53 30.66 -8.30
CA ILE A 1157 -13.21 30.94 -7.76
C ILE A 1157 -13.31 30.89 -6.23
N SER A 1158 -12.50 30.02 -5.61
CA SER A 1158 -12.29 29.99 -4.16
C SER A 1158 -11.15 30.93 -3.79
N LEU A 1159 -11.47 31.99 -3.06
CA LEU A 1159 -10.49 32.92 -2.51
C LEU A 1159 -10.73 33.09 -1.01
N SER A 1160 -9.64 33.25 -0.30
CA SER A 1160 -9.59 33.69 1.09
C SER A 1160 -9.19 35.16 1.17
N SER A 1161 -9.36 35.77 2.35
CA SER A 1161 -9.04 37.18 2.58
C SER A 1161 -7.56 37.49 2.35
N LYS A 1162 -6.66 36.49 2.44
CA LYS A 1162 -5.22 36.64 2.16
C LYS A 1162 -4.90 36.79 0.68
N GLU A 1163 -5.80 36.42 -0.21
CA GLU A 1163 -5.59 36.42 -1.66
C GLU A 1163 -6.14 37.69 -2.33
N ILE A 1164 -6.94 38.50 -1.62
CA ILE A 1164 -7.64 39.66 -2.20
C ILE A 1164 -7.14 41.03 -1.71
N LEU A 1165 -7.10 42.02 -2.58
CA LEU A 1165 -6.81 43.41 -2.25
C LEU A 1165 -7.86 44.31 -2.89
N VAL A 1166 -8.70 44.92 -2.05
CA VAL A 1166 -9.66 45.93 -2.50
C VAL A 1166 -8.97 47.31 -2.53
N ASP A 1167 -9.12 48.00 -3.65
CA ASP A 1167 -8.69 49.38 -3.89
C ASP A 1167 -9.93 50.23 -4.23
N GLU A 1168 -10.53 50.81 -3.19
CA GLU A 1168 -11.75 51.62 -3.30
C GLU A 1168 -11.55 52.86 -4.20
N LYS A 1169 -10.34 53.46 -4.21
CA LYS A 1169 -10.03 54.64 -5.02
C LYS A 1169 -9.99 54.30 -6.50
N ALA A 1170 -9.38 53.16 -6.85
CA ALA A 1170 -9.34 52.66 -8.22
C ALA A 1170 -10.66 52.00 -8.67
N GLY A 1171 -11.56 51.66 -7.74
CA GLY A 1171 -12.76 50.88 -8.04
C GLY A 1171 -12.40 49.47 -8.52
N LYS A 1172 -11.37 48.86 -7.93
CA LYS A 1172 -10.82 47.57 -8.36
C LYS A 1172 -10.61 46.64 -7.17
N VAL A 1173 -10.81 45.35 -7.40
CA VAL A 1173 -10.29 44.29 -6.54
C VAL A 1173 -9.24 43.51 -7.30
N TYR A 1174 -8.06 43.38 -6.71
CA TYR A 1174 -6.96 42.58 -7.21
C TYR A 1174 -6.91 41.28 -6.43
N PHE A 1175 -6.59 40.16 -7.07
CA PHE A 1175 -6.45 38.90 -6.35
C PHE A 1175 -5.47 37.93 -7.01
N VAL A 1176 -4.83 37.11 -6.18
CA VAL A 1176 -4.02 35.99 -6.64
C VAL A 1176 -4.91 34.77 -6.72
N TYR A 1177 -4.92 34.11 -7.86
CA TYR A 1177 -5.59 32.82 -8.00
C TYR A 1177 -4.71 31.89 -8.82
N GLN A 1178 -4.34 30.76 -8.23
CA GLN A 1178 -3.55 29.71 -8.90
C GLN A 1178 -2.29 30.23 -9.62
N GLY A 1179 -1.56 31.15 -8.98
CA GLY A 1179 -0.35 31.72 -9.55
C GLY A 1179 -0.55 32.91 -10.49
N HIS A 1180 -1.78 33.34 -10.75
CA HIS A 1180 -2.06 34.47 -11.64
C HIS A 1180 -2.52 35.70 -10.86
N LEU A 1181 -2.16 36.89 -11.34
CA LEU A 1181 -2.65 38.18 -10.82
C LEU A 1181 -3.83 38.65 -11.67
N LEU A 1182 -4.99 38.73 -11.03
CA LEU A 1182 -6.25 39.13 -11.66
C LEU A 1182 -6.76 40.43 -11.07
N ALA A 1183 -7.54 41.17 -11.86
CA ALA A 1183 -8.26 42.34 -11.41
C ALA A 1183 -9.71 42.29 -11.89
N LEU A 1184 -10.62 42.75 -11.03
CA LEU A 1184 -12.03 42.92 -11.35
C LEU A 1184 -12.51 44.30 -10.95
N SER A 1185 -13.44 44.87 -11.71
CA SER A 1185 -14.17 46.06 -11.30
C SER A 1185 -14.88 45.82 -9.97
N PHE A 1186 -14.71 46.75 -9.03
CA PHE A 1186 -15.32 46.72 -7.72
C PHE A 1186 -16.37 47.85 -7.62
N PRO A 1187 -17.61 47.56 -7.20
CA PRO A 1187 -18.64 48.59 -7.02
C PRO A 1187 -18.15 49.65 -6.03
N LYS A 1188 -18.33 50.94 -6.38
CA LYS A 1188 -18.04 52.06 -5.48
C LYS A 1188 -19.04 52.15 -4.35
#